data_AF-T0CGR0-F1
#
_entry.id   AF-T0CGR0-F1
#
_cell.length_a   1.000
_cell.length_b   1.000
_cell.length_c   1.000
_cell.angle_alpha   90.00
_cell.angle_beta   90.00
_cell.angle_gamma   90.00
#
_symmetry.space_group_name_H-M   'P 1'
#
loop_
_entity.id
_entity.type
_entity.pdbx_description
1 polymer ?
#
loop_
_entity_poly.entity_id
_entity_poly.type
_entity_poly.pdbx_seq_one_letter_code
_entity_poly.pdbx_strand_id
1 'polypeptide(L)'
;MNRFILLLSFLFCFQSFAKQVNTALVVSGGVSLGSYEGGFLSYLTEFEKLNYQAQRTPQIYAGASAGSINALITFLEAGRASGGEYIVKDSLFWRLWVPLGIDRLADYKQMSMTNFLSKKPIQAMYQDARNIWNEGLRADIDIVFGVTLTQKKPEIIEVYKGGRKFPQMLNEAIFRIRGRGQGKAPIIENYPIATNSTRQIYLPFTKNQNENLSKLLQVIEASGAFPLAFKPVDIEYCKYKDFKRKKSCPKKSIKKRTFIDGGMFNNIPLTIVNKVSKHKVAKDNLLLIIDPSDEHLLYETREFQGNGKEVAKYVLDIFDSFIGTARSRETIAFYESPSFSNSMSSTVSLPLASSPMYAFFGFFEEDFRRFDFLIGYADSKKFTSDYIKKNHFGRSFKMPSHIQFDQDETCIVNIVESKDFDHICLNKLNKNLKTILRVSVAKVIENCEQGLELKLCNRKESLKQSRLFEGRYEEFKFKENENVTQYTLRKLKDERFLFNELHKTEKRINRSDAPYLVINKLHTAIESYTDKLSSTEKFVAKLGSKAYLDSIFYIPYDSYLSIDLGTLTEISYSRAFDDYSREIKSWRWSVGFMLNSVMDFQESKDDDNVFIPNIGIEKTMLSWSDEGLQVSLGLRGGYMFSSADKYGSSYCETARANFKACSGIYGQFYPLFTIYEKVRIKPFVHYIQAKENKEFGTGLELGLNL
;
A
#
# COMPACT_ATOMS: atom_id res chain seq x y z
N MET A 1 -13.32 29.94 -70.65
CA MET A 1 -12.52 28.90 -69.94
C MET A 1 -11.88 29.39 -68.64
N ASN A 2 -11.33 30.61 -68.55
CA ASN A 2 -10.60 31.07 -67.35
C ASN A 2 -11.43 31.32 -66.07
N ARG A 3 -12.76 31.44 -66.15
CA ARG A 3 -13.64 31.56 -64.96
C ARG A 3 -14.10 30.22 -64.37
N PHE A 4 -13.98 29.12 -65.13
CA PHE A 4 -14.37 27.78 -64.66
C PHE A 4 -13.23 27.09 -63.88
N ILE A 5 -11.98 27.44 -64.16
CA ILE A 5 -10.78 26.91 -63.49
C ILE A 5 -10.59 27.54 -62.10
N LEU A 6 -11.05 28.79 -61.89
CA LEU A 6 -10.97 29.47 -60.60
C LEU A 6 -12.00 28.96 -59.57
N LEU A 7 -13.13 28.41 -60.03
CA LEU A 7 -14.13 27.80 -59.13
C LEU A 7 -13.72 26.38 -58.69
N LEU A 8 -13.02 25.61 -59.55
CA LEU A 8 -12.49 24.29 -59.17
C LEU A 8 -11.31 24.37 -58.20
N SER A 9 -10.50 25.44 -58.27
CA SER A 9 -9.38 25.65 -57.34
C SER A 9 -9.82 26.15 -55.96
N PHE A 10 -11.00 26.75 -55.83
CA PHE A 10 -11.61 27.05 -54.52
C PHE A 10 -12.33 25.84 -53.89
N LEU A 11 -12.83 24.90 -54.71
CA LEU A 11 -13.47 23.67 -54.25
C LEU A 11 -12.49 22.60 -53.73
N PHE A 12 -11.20 22.69 -54.09
CA PHE A 12 -10.15 21.78 -53.60
C PHE A 12 -9.32 22.31 -52.41
N CYS A 13 -9.59 23.53 -51.93
CA CYS A 13 -8.80 24.15 -50.85
C CYS A 13 -9.39 23.98 -49.43
N PHE A 14 -10.49 23.21 -49.27
CA PHE A 14 -11.18 22.99 -47.98
C PHE A 14 -11.33 21.53 -47.57
N GLN A 15 -10.38 20.66 -47.92
CA GLN A 15 -10.29 19.33 -47.32
C GLN A 15 -8.93 19.07 -46.69
N SER A 16 -8.56 19.88 -45.71
CA SER A 16 -7.78 19.36 -44.58
C SER A 16 -8.76 18.88 -43.52
N PHE A 17 -9.48 17.79 -43.82
CA PHE A 17 -10.15 17.01 -42.78
C PHE A 17 -9.07 16.36 -41.94
N ALA A 18 -8.56 17.09 -40.94
CA ALA A 18 -7.81 16.47 -39.86
C ALA A 18 -8.72 15.38 -39.27
N LYS A 19 -8.39 14.11 -39.57
CA LYS A 19 -9.09 12.92 -39.09
C LYS A 19 -9.31 13.08 -37.58
N GLN A 20 -10.57 13.17 -37.17
CA GLN A 20 -10.98 13.54 -35.82
C GLN A 20 -10.80 12.31 -34.90
N VAL A 21 -9.57 12.07 -34.45
CA VAL A 21 -9.26 11.02 -33.47
C VAL A 21 -9.87 11.44 -32.14
N ASN A 22 -10.79 10.64 -31.62
CA ASN A 22 -11.28 10.83 -30.26
C ASN A 22 -10.44 9.96 -29.32
N THR A 23 -9.85 10.59 -28.31
CA THR A 23 -8.99 9.92 -27.35
C THR A 23 -9.73 9.77 -26.01
N ALA A 24 -9.58 8.63 -25.37
CA ALA A 24 -10.02 8.38 -24.00
C ALA A 24 -8.84 7.98 -23.12
N LEU A 25 -8.86 8.41 -21.87
CA LEU A 25 -7.88 8.08 -20.84
C LEU A 25 -8.57 7.33 -19.69
N VAL A 26 -8.03 6.17 -19.36
CA VAL A 26 -8.44 5.36 -18.21
C VAL A 26 -7.25 5.19 -17.30
N VAL A 27 -7.40 5.51 -16.02
CA VAL A 27 -6.36 5.37 -15.01
C VAL A 27 -6.84 4.39 -13.94
N SER A 28 -6.09 3.32 -13.69
CA SER A 28 -6.49 2.30 -12.72
C SER A 28 -6.31 2.76 -11.28
N GLY A 29 -6.77 1.98 -10.31
CA GLY A 29 -6.46 2.21 -8.89
C GLY A 29 -5.13 1.56 -8.50
N GLY A 30 -4.24 2.33 -7.86
CA GLY A 30 -2.90 1.86 -7.49
C GLY A 30 -2.44 2.17 -6.05
N VAL A 31 -3.30 2.64 -5.14
CA VAL A 31 -2.90 3.10 -3.79
C VAL A 31 -1.69 4.05 -3.86
N SER A 32 -0.49 3.66 -3.41
CA SER A 32 0.71 4.51 -3.50
C SER A 32 1.41 4.43 -4.87
N LEU A 33 1.10 3.43 -5.70
CA LEU A 33 1.48 3.39 -7.13
C LEU A 33 0.79 4.49 -7.95
N GLY A 34 -0.16 5.22 -7.35
CA GLY A 34 -0.57 6.52 -7.86
C GLY A 34 0.60 7.45 -8.13
N SER A 35 1.76 7.26 -7.48
CA SER A 35 3.01 7.96 -7.79
C SER A 35 3.55 7.64 -9.20
N TYR A 36 3.55 6.36 -9.62
CA TYR A 36 3.92 5.96 -10.98
C TYR A 36 2.96 6.57 -12.00
N GLU A 37 1.65 6.41 -11.78
CA GLU A 37 0.61 7.01 -12.62
C GLU A 37 0.82 8.52 -12.73
N GLY A 38 1.11 9.19 -11.62
CA GLY A 38 1.37 10.63 -11.57
C GLY A 38 2.60 11.03 -12.37
N GLY A 39 3.69 10.24 -12.31
CA GLY A 39 4.88 10.46 -13.13
C GLY A 39 4.62 10.31 -14.62
N PHE A 40 3.90 9.26 -14.99
CA PHE A 40 3.50 9.00 -16.38
C PHE A 40 2.62 10.13 -16.91
N LEU A 41 1.56 10.46 -16.18
CA LEU A 41 0.59 11.47 -16.58
C LEU A 41 1.19 12.89 -16.55
N SER A 42 2.17 13.16 -15.69
CA SER A 42 2.91 14.42 -15.68
C SER A 42 3.60 14.67 -17.03
N TYR A 43 4.37 13.71 -17.55
CA TYR A 43 5.00 13.87 -18.86
C TYR A 43 3.96 13.97 -19.99
N LEU A 44 2.98 13.06 -20.00
CA LEU A 44 1.95 13.02 -21.05
C LEU A 44 1.15 14.33 -21.11
N THR A 45 0.78 14.88 -19.96
CA THR A 45 0.03 16.14 -19.87
C THR A 45 0.81 17.31 -20.46
N GLU A 46 2.11 17.40 -20.18
CA GLU A 46 2.95 18.46 -20.76
C GLU A 46 3.16 18.28 -22.26
N PHE A 47 3.33 17.04 -22.71
CA PHE A 47 3.36 16.75 -24.13
C PHE A 47 2.05 17.18 -24.81
N GLU A 48 0.89 16.89 -24.22
CA GLU A 48 -0.41 17.34 -24.74
C GLU A 48 -0.54 18.86 -24.75
N LYS A 49 -0.09 19.56 -23.71
CA LYS A 49 -0.08 21.03 -23.65
C LYS A 49 0.75 21.65 -24.76
N LEU A 50 1.94 21.11 -25.03
CA LEU A 50 2.82 21.63 -26.09
C LEU A 50 2.27 21.38 -27.51
N ASN A 51 1.41 20.38 -27.66
CA ASN A 51 0.91 19.91 -28.95
C ASN A 51 -0.61 20.02 -29.11
N TYR A 52 -1.29 20.81 -28.26
CA TYR A 52 -2.76 20.88 -28.22
C TYR A 52 -3.42 21.29 -29.56
N GLN A 53 -2.68 21.99 -30.43
CA GLN A 53 -3.13 22.34 -31.78
C GLN A 53 -3.02 21.18 -32.78
N ALA A 54 -2.02 20.30 -32.59
CA ALA A 54 -1.74 19.16 -33.45
C ALA A 54 -2.44 17.87 -32.98
N GLN A 55 -2.81 17.80 -31.70
CA GLN A 55 -3.46 16.67 -31.04
C GLN A 55 -4.56 17.19 -30.12
N ARG A 56 -5.78 16.65 -30.25
CA ARG A 56 -6.86 16.98 -29.32
C ARG A 56 -6.61 16.28 -27.99
N THR A 57 -6.84 17.01 -26.90
CA THR A 57 -6.91 16.46 -25.54
C THR A 57 -7.92 15.31 -25.48
N PRO A 58 -7.70 14.29 -24.65
CA PRO A 58 -8.69 13.26 -24.38
C PRO A 58 -10.06 13.88 -24.08
N GLN A 59 -11.12 13.31 -24.66
CA GLN A 59 -12.48 13.77 -24.44
C GLN A 59 -13.16 13.01 -23.30
N ILE A 60 -12.62 11.84 -22.94
CA ILE A 60 -13.16 10.97 -21.90
C ILE A 60 -12.03 10.65 -20.93
N TYR A 61 -12.26 10.91 -19.65
CA TYR A 61 -11.37 10.56 -18.55
C TYR A 61 -12.14 9.64 -17.61
N ALA A 62 -11.56 8.52 -17.20
CA ALA A 62 -12.15 7.67 -16.19
C ALA A 62 -11.09 7.16 -15.20
N GLY A 63 -11.45 7.07 -13.93
CA GLY A 63 -10.54 6.54 -12.92
C GLY A 63 -11.23 5.90 -11.72
N ALA A 64 -10.50 5.03 -11.03
CA ALA A 64 -10.89 4.37 -9.80
C ALA A 64 -9.82 4.61 -8.72
N SER A 65 -10.20 4.80 -7.46
CA SER A 65 -9.24 4.99 -6.36
C SER A 65 -8.21 6.10 -6.65
N ALA A 66 -6.91 5.84 -6.47
CA ALA A 66 -5.80 6.71 -6.86
C ALA A 66 -5.91 7.22 -8.31
N GLY A 67 -6.35 6.38 -9.26
CA GLY A 67 -6.57 6.76 -10.64
C GLY A 67 -7.67 7.80 -10.84
N SER A 68 -8.70 7.84 -9.99
CA SER A 68 -9.72 8.89 -10.04
C SER A 68 -9.14 10.26 -9.66
N ILE A 69 -8.18 10.28 -8.72
CA ILE A 69 -7.44 11.48 -8.33
C ILE A 69 -6.49 11.89 -9.45
N ASN A 70 -5.72 10.95 -9.99
CA ASN A 70 -4.79 11.22 -11.08
C ASN A 70 -5.49 11.69 -12.35
N ALA A 71 -6.62 11.08 -12.73
CA ALA A 71 -7.43 11.53 -13.86
C ALA A 71 -8.01 12.94 -13.65
N LEU A 72 -8.42 13.30 -12.42
CA LEU A 72 -8.79 14.68 -12.07
C LEU A 72 -7.62 15.63 -12.29
N ILE A 73 -6.45 15.30 -11.74
CA ILE A 73 -5.25 16.13 -11.85
C ILE A 73 -4.86 16.31 -13.32
N THR A 74 -4.90 15.25 -14.13
CA THR A 74 -4.57 15.30 -15.56
C THR A 74 -5.37 16.37 -16.30
N PHE A 75 -6.71 16.36 -16.19
CA PHE A 75 -7.49 17.35 -16.93
C PHE A 75 -7.40 18.76 -16.34
N LEU A 76 -7.20 18.88 -15.01
CA LEU A 76 -6.97 20.18 -14.38
C LEU A 76 -5.68 20.79 -14.90
N GLU A 77 -4.57 20.04 -14.86
CA GLU A 77 -3.27 20.48 -15.36
C GLU A 77 -3.34 20.76 -16.86
N ALA A 78 -3.85 19.84 -17.68
CA ALA A 78 -4.01 20.03 -19.14
C ALA A 78 -4.84 21.28 -19.49
N GLY A 79 -5.83 21.61 -18.66
CA GLY A 79 -6.71 22.75 -18.83
C GLY A 79 -6.14 24.10 -18.39
N ARG A 80 -4.98 24.16 -17.74
CA ARG A 80 -4.34 25.43 -17.34
C ARG A 80 -3.87 26.20 -18.58
N ALA A 81 -3.92 27.53 -18.50
CA ALA A 81 -3.31 28.38 -19.51
C ALA A 81 -1.79 28.14 -19.52
N SER A 82 -1.24 27.78 -20.67
CA SER A 82 0.19 27.56 -20.86
C SER A 82 0.95 28.90 -20.75
N GLY A 83 1.79 29.04 -19.74
CA GLY A 83 2.71 30.17 -19.57
C GLY A 83 3.75 29.86 -18.51
N GLY A 84 5.03 29.80 -18.90
CA GLY A 84 6.17 29.53 -18.02
C GLY A 84 6.89 28.22 -18.30
N GLU A 85 8.04 28.04 -17.65
CA GLU A 85 8.84 26.80 -17.63
C GLU A 85 8.13 25.75 -16.77
N TYR A 86 8.08 24.49 -17.23
CA TYR A 86 7.44 23.41 -16.46
C TYR A 86 8.44 22.79 -15.48
N ILE A 87 8.18 22.98 -14.19
CA ILE A 87 8.92 22.29 -13.13
C ILE A 87 8.08 21.10 -12.66
N VAL A 88 8.56 19.88 -12.90
CA VAL A 88 7.86 18.64 -12.52
C VAL A 88 7.49 18.63 -11.04
N LYS A 89 8.36 19.16 -10.17
CA LYS A 89 8.14 19.22 -8.72
C LYS A 89 6.99 20.16 -8.32
N ASP A 90 6.62 21.10 -9.17
CA ASP A 90 5.49 22.01 -8.96
C ASP A 90 4.16 21.43 -9.45
N SER A 91 4.22 20.37 -10.26
CA SER A 91 3.03 19.66 -10.72
C SER A 91 2.19 19.15 -9.54
N LEU A 92 0.87 19.17 -9.69
CA LEU A 92 -0.03 18.57 -8.71
C LEU A 92 0.26 17.07 -8.49
N PHE A 93 0.76 16.37 -9.52
CA PHE A 93 1.13 14.96 -9.40
C PHE A 93 2.26 14.77 -8.38
N TRP A 94 3.35 15.53 -8.52
CA TRP A 94 4.49 15.42 -7.61
C TRP A 94 4.12 15.89 -6.19
N ARG A 95 3.47 17.06 -6.08
CA ARG A 95 3.08 17.64 -4.79
C ARG A 95 2.10 16.77 -4.01
N LEU A 96 1.28 15.98 -4.70
CA LEU A 96 0.44 14.99 -4.06
C LEU A 96 1.24 13.76 -3.64
N TRP A 97 1.86 13.04 -4.58
CA TRP A 97 2.28 11.66 -4.34
C TRP A 97 3.62 11.52 -3.64
N VAL A 98 4.63 12.28 -4.07
CA VAL A 98 6.00 12.12 -3.54
C VAL A 98 6.05 12.39 -2.03
N PRO A 99 5.48 13.47 -1.48
CA PRO A 99 5.57 13.74 -0.04
C PRO A 99 4.48 13.03 0.79
N LEU A 100 3.67 12.15 0.20
CA LEU A 100 2.58 11.46 0.89
C LEU A 100 3.05 10.16 1.55
N GLY A 101 3.58 10.26 2.77
CA GLY A 101 3.96 9.08 3.55
C GLY A 101 3.09 8.80 4.77
N ILE A 102 3.42 7.69 5.44
CA ILE A 102 2.63 7.07 6.48
C ILE A 102 2.46 7.98 7.69
N ASP A 103 3.43 8.83 8.01
CA ASP A 103 3.33 9.76 9.16
C ASP A 103 2.29 10.85 8.95
N ARG A 104 2.03 11.23 7.70
CA ARG A 104 0.98 12.19 7.35
C ARG A 104 -0.39 11.53 7.28
N LEU A 105 -0.42 10.23 6.98
CA LEU A 105 -1.63 9.43 6.85
C LEU A 105 -2.08 8.85 8.19
N ALA A 106 -1.18 8.40 9.06
CA ALA A 106 -1.48 7.81 10.36
C ALA A 106 -1.70 8.90 11.43
N ASP A 107 -2.73 9.73 11.25
CA ASP A 107 -3.15 10.70 12.27
C ASP A 107 -4.03 10.01 13.32
N TYR A 108 -3.43 9.70 14.48
CA TYR A 108 -4.08 9.05 15.61
C TYR A 108 -5.37 9.76 16.09
N LYS A 109 -5.50 11.07 15.86
CA LYS A 109 -6.70 11.82 16.23
C LYS A 109 -7.87 11.58 15.27
N GLN A 110 -7.62 11.06 14.07
CA GLN A 110 -8.63 10.78 13.05
C GLN A 110 -8.87 9.29 12.81
N MET A 111 -8.10 8.42 13.45
CA MET A 111 -8.34 6.98 13.45
C MET A 111 -9.69 6.65 14.12
N SER A 112 -10.40 5.66 13.57
CA SER A 112 -11.66 5.15 14.12
C SER A 112 -11.81 3.66 13.83
N MET A 113 -12.85 3.03 14.36
CA MET A 113 -13.29 1.65 14.03
C MET A 113 -13.30 1.32 12.53
N THR A 114 -13.42 2.33 11.68
CA THR A 114 -13.63 2.16 10.24
C THR A 114 -12.47 2.67 9.38
N ASN A 115 -11.42 3.25 9.98
CA ASN A 115 -10.27 3.77 9.25
C ASN A 115 -9.01 3.86 10.12
N PHE A 116 -7.91 3.41 9.53
CA PHE A 116 -6.55 3.45 10.06
C PHE A 116 -5.79 4.70 9.61
N LEU A 117 -6.10 5.22 8.43
CA LEU A 117 -5.47 6.38 7.81
C LEU A 117 -6.42 7.58 7.75
N SER A 118 -5.80 8.74 7.72
CA SER A 118 -6.36 10.08 7.60
C SER A 118 -6.31 10.55 6.16
N LYS A 119 -7.32 11.33 5.79
CA LYS A 119 -7.42 11.95 4.47
C LYS A 119 -6.91 13.39 4.44
N LYS A 120 -6.43 13.93 5.57
CA LYS A 120 -5.92 15.30 5.67
C LYS A 120 -4.92 15.67 4.56
N PRO A 121 -3.92 14.83 4.23
CA PRO A 121 -2.96 15.18 3.18
C PRO A 121 -3.61 15.30 1.79
N ILE A 122 -4.58 14.44 1.50
CA ILE A 122 -5.34 14.44 0.23
C ILE A 122 -6.25 15.68 0.17
N GLN A 123 -6.82 16.11 1.31
CA GLN A 123 -7.64 17.32 1.39
C GLN A 123 -6.85 18.60 1.09
N ALA A 124 -5.54 18.63 1.38
CA ALA A 124 -4.68 19.76 0.99
C ALA A 124 -4.59 19.87 -0.54
N MET A 125 -4.44 18.75 -1.26
CA MET A 125 -4.50 18.74 -2.73
C MET A 125 -5.85 19.21 -3.26
N TYR A 126 -6.95 18.87 -2.59
CA TYR A 126 -8.28 19.40 -2.97
C TYR A 126 -8.36 20.93 -2.88
N GLN A 127 -7.60 21.55 -1.99
CA GLN A 127 -7.51 23.01 -1.95
C GLN A 127 -6.78 23.56 -3.18
N ASP A 128 -5.68 22.92 -3.58
CA ASP A 128 -4.97 23.31 -4.81
C ASP A 128 -5.83 23.10 -6.06
N ALA A 129 -6.57 22.00 -6.13
CA ALA A 129 -7.52 21.73 -7.20
C ALA A 129 -8.62 22.82 -7.27
N ARG A 130 -9.11 23.31 -6.12
CA ARG A 130 -10.06 24.44 -6.06
C ARG A 130 -9.43 25.73 -6.55
N ASN A 131 -8.16 25.98 -6.23
CA ASN A 131 -7.47 27.19 -6.68
C ASN A 131 -7.38 27.20 -8.21
N ILE A 132 -6.90 26.10 -8.82
CA ILE A 132 -6.85 25.96 -10.29
C ILE A 132 -8.25 26.06 -10.92
N TRP A 133 -9.25 25.45 -10.28
CA TRP A 133 -10.64 25.54 -10.74
C TRP A 133 -11.13 27.00 -10.79
N ASN A 134 -10.84 27.78 -9.75
CA ASN A 134 -11.24 29.18 -9.64
C ASN A 134 -10.44 30.10 -10.58
N GLU A 135 -9.16 29.80 -10.83
CA GLU A 135 -8.36 30.44 -11.86
C GLU A 135 -8.94 30.25 -13.26
N GLY A 136 -9.75 29.20 -13.46
CA GLY A 136 -10.46 28.92 -14.70
C GLY A 136 -9.65 28.05 -15.66
N LEU A 137 -10.33 27.07 -16.26
CA LEU A 137 -9.75 26.22 -17.30
C LEU A 137 -9.95 26.85 -18.69
N ARG A 138 -9.01 26.57 -19.60
CA ARG A 138 -9.08 26.97 -21.01
C ARG A 138 -10.45 26.69 -21.63
N ALA A 139 -10.91 27.61 -22.47
CA ALA A 139 -12.27 27.57 -23.02
C ALA A 139 -12.52 26.42 -24.02
N ASP A 140 -11.47 25.78 -24.54
CA ASP A 140 -11.56 24.64 -25.44
C ASP A 140 -11.67 23.28 -24.72
N ILE A 141 -11.58 23.27 -23.39
CA ILE A 141 -11.79 22.07 -22.57
C ILE A 141 -13.29 21.72 -22.55
N ASP A 142 -13.63 20.57 -23.09
CA ASP A 142 -14.95 19.94 -23.01
C ASP A 142 -14.79 18.43 -22.90
N ILE A 143 -14.91 17.91 -21.69
CA ILE A 143 -14.59 16.52 -21.36
C ILE A 143 -15.74 15.82 -20.66
N VAL A 144 -15.74 14.50 -20.73
CA VAL A 144 -16.56 13.61 -19.90
C VAL A 144 -15.66 12.94 -18.88
N PHE A 145 -15.96 13.10 -17.60
CA PHE A 145 -15.21 12.52 -16.50
C PHE A 145 -16.06 11.48 -15.76
N GLY A 146 -15.53 10.27 -15.57
CA GLY A 146 -16.21 9.16 -14.92
C GLY A 146 -15.43 8.59 -13.73
N VAL A 147 -16.16 8.23 -12.69
CA VAL A 147 -15.61 7.66 -11.45
C VAL A 147 -16.41 6.43 -11.04
N THR A 148 -15.71 5.35 -10.68
CA THR A 148 -16.33 4.15 -10.10
C THR A 148 -16.45 4.27 -8.59
N LEU A 149 -17.52 3.71 -8.05
CA LEU A 149 -17.88 3.78 -6.65
C LEU A 149 -18.45 2.44 -6.18
N THR A 150 -18.08 2.02 -4.99
CA THR A 150 -18.63 0.81 -4.37
C THR A 150 -19.51 1.20 -3.19
N GLN A 151 -20.78 0.79 -3.18
CA GLN A 151 -21.64 0.98 -2.02
C GLN A 151 -21.27 -0.01 -0.92
N LYS A 152 -21.14 0.49 0.32
CA LYS A 152 -20.85 -0.35 1.49
C LYS A 152 -21.94 -1.39 1.76
N LYS A 153 -23.21 -1.02 1.51
CA LYS A 153 -24.36 -1.92 1.61
C LYS A 153 -25.02 -2.06 0.24
N PRO A 154 -25.35 -3.28 -0.21
CA PRO A 154 -25.95 -3.48 -1.53
C PRO A 154 -27.32 -2.80 -1.64
N GLU A 155 -27.59 -2.20 -2.79
CA GLU A 155 -28.92 -1.78 -3.20
C GLU A 155 -29.58 -2.93 -3.97
N ILE A 156 -30.78 -3.34 -3.57
CA ILE A 156 -31.56 -4.32 -4.33
C ILE A 156 -32.16 -3.62 -5.54
N ILE A 157 -31.73 -4.03 -6.73
CA ILE A 157 -32.22 -3.51 -8.00
C ILE A 157 -33.09 -4.54 -8.72
N GLU A 158 -34.01 -4.03 -9.53
CA GLU A 158 -34.82 -4.82 -10.44
C GLU A 158 -34.37 -4.47 -11.86
N VAL A 159 -33.92 -5.47 -12.63
CA VAL A 159 -33.34 -5.24 -13.98
C VAL A 159 -34.40 -4.74 -14.96
N TYR A 160 -35.64 -5.20 -14.80
CA TYR A 160 -36.84 -4.71 -15.48
C TYR A 160 -38.04 -4.81 -14.54
N LYS A 161 -39.11 -4.06 -14.80
CA LYS A 161 -40.29 -4.00 -13.92
C LYS A 161 -40.97 -5.38 -13.85
N GLY A 162 -41.15 -5.92 -12.65
CA GLY A 162 -41.68 -7.27 -12.40
C GLY A 162 -40.62 -8.39 -12.48
N GLY A 163 -39.33 -8.06 -12.64
CA GLY A 163 -38.25 -9.01 -12.84
C GLY A 163 -37.57 -9.52 -11.56
N ARG A 164 -36.55 -10.35 -11.74
CA ARG A 164 -35.70 -10.82 -10.62
C ARG A 164 -34.95 -9.66 -9.97
N LYS A 165 -34.86 -9.73 -8.64
CA LYS A 165 -34.16 -8.75 -7.79
C LYS A 165 -32.72 -9.20 -7.59
N PHE A 166 -31.76 -8.28 -7.77
CA PHE A 166 -30.33 -8.56 -7.60
C PHE A 166 -29.68 -7.52 -6.67
N PRO A 167 -28.74 -7.93 -5.81
CA PRO A 167 -27.91 -7.00 -5.07
C PRO A 167 -26.91 -6.33 -6.03
N GLN A 168 -26.83 -5.00 -5.97
CA GLN A 168 -25.84 -4.20 -6.68
C GLN A 168 -25.06 -3.35 -5.69
N MET A 169 -23.72 -3.41 -5.76
CA MET A 169 -22.82 -2.54 -4.99
C MET A 169 -22.08 -1.54 -5.87
N LEU A 170 -21.73 -1.93 -7.10
CA LEU A 170 -21.05 -1.06 -8.06
C LEU A 170 -21.98 0.05 -8.56
N ASN A 171 -21.48 1.28 -8.50
CA ASN A 171 -22.12 2.49 -9.03
C ASN A 171 -21.08 3.32 -9.79
N GLU A 172 -21.57 4.19 -10.66
CA GLU A 172 -20.74 5.06 -11.50
C GLU A 172 -21.27 6.49 -11.41
N ALA A 173 -20.37 7.46 -11.28
CA ALA A 173 -20.71 8.87 -11.37
C ALA A 173 -20.03 9.46 -12.61
N ILE A 174 -20.79 10.10 -13.49
CA ILE A 174 -20.31 10.55 -14.80
C ILE A 174 -20.75 12.00 -15.02
N PHE A 175 -19.78 12.83 -15.37
CA PHE A 175 -19.91 14.28 -15.42
C PHE A 175 -19.42 14.81 -16.77
N ARG A 176 -19.96 15.94 -17.21
CA ARG A 176 -19.37 16.74 -18.28
C ARG A 176 -18.76 17.99 -17.65
N ILE A 177 -17.53 18.30 -18.03
CA ILE A 177 -16.78 19.45 -17.52
C ILE A 177 -16.39 20.34 -18.69
N ARG A 178 -16.76 21.62 -18.62
CA ARG A 178 -16.49 22.61 -19.67
C ARG A 178 -15.73 23.81 -19.11
N GLY A 179 -14.55 24.05 -19.65
CA GLY A 179 -13.76 25.24 -19.36
C GLY A 179 -14.43 26.51 -19.89
N ARG A 180 -14.08 27.66 -19.32
CA ARG A 180 -14.70 28.97 -19.65
C ARG A 180 -13.68 30.07 -19.92
N GLY A 181 -12.40 29.72 -19.97
CA GLY A 181 -11.28 30.65 -20.00
C GLY A 181 -10.86 31.10 -18.61
N GLN A 182 -9.73 31.80 -18.57
CA GLN A 182 -9.12 32.32 -17.35
C GLN A 182 -10.06 33.26 -16.58
N GLY A 183 -9.99 33.20 -15.25
CA GLY A 183 -10.83 33.95 -14.31
C GLY A 183 -12.27 33.45 -14.18
N LYS A 184 -12.66 32.39 -14.89
CA LYS A 184 -14.03 31.85 -14.85
C LYS A 184 -14.03 30.37 -14.48
N ALA A 185 -14.63 30.08 -13.32
CA ALA A 185 -14.84 28.71 -12.85
C ALA A 185 -15.55 27.85 -13.91
N PRO A 186 -15.04 26.65 -14.24
CA PRO A 186 -15.65 25.74 -15.21
C PRO A 186 -17.07 25.31 -14.82
N ILE A 187 -17.79 24.75 -15.79
CA ILE A 187 -19.14 24.20 -15.60
C ILE A 187 -19.04 22.68 -15.40
N ILE A 188 -19.64 22.16 -14.32
CA ILE A 188 -19.82 20.72 -14.08
C ILE A 188 -21.30 20.40 -14.15
N GLU A 189 -21.66 19.40 -14.96
CA GLU A 189 -23.01 18.88 -15.08
C GLU A 189 -23.00 17.35 -15.02
N ASN A 190 -24.09 16.75 -14.55
CA ASN A 190 -24.24 15.30 -14.69
C ASN A 190 -24.36 14.94 -16.18
N TYR A 191 -23.68 13.89 -16.61
CA TYR A 191 -23.72 13.39 -17.98
C TYR A 191 -24.59 12.12 -18.08
N PRO A 192 -25.88 12.21 -18.44
CA PRO A 192 -26.79 11.06 -18.39
C PRO A 192 -26.52 10.06 -19.51
N ILE A 193 -26.31 8.80 -19.15
CA ILE A 193 -26.21 7.67 -20.08
C ILE A 193 -27.44 6.78 -19.91
N ALA A 194 -28.34 6.76 -20.89
CA ALA A 194 -29.63 6.06 -20.79
C ALA A 194 -29.46 4.55 -20.56
N THR A 195 -28.46 3.93 -21.18
CA THR A 195 -28.15 2.50 -21.04
C THR A 195 -27.55 2.13 -19.69
N ASN A 196 -27.16 3.12 -18.86
CA ASN A 196 -26.54 2.91 -17.55
C ASN A 196 -27.47 3.25 -16.38
N SER A 197 -28.78 3.23 -16.61
CA SER A 197 -29.79 3.80 -15.70
C SER A 197 -29.84 3.20 -14.29
N THR A 198 -29.31 2.00 -14.07
CA THR A 198 -29.29 1.29 -12.78
C THR A 198 -28.01 1.55 -11.96
N ARG A 199 -26.85 1.62 -12.63
CA ARG A 199 -25.54 1.83 -12.01
C ARG A 199 -25.16 3.31 -11.88
N GLN A 200 -25.63 4.17 -12.79
CA GLN A 200 -25.29 5.58 -12.73
C GLN A 200 -26.01 6.29 -11.58
N ILE A 201 -25.25 7.05 -10.80
CA ILE A 201 -25.76 7.98 -9.80
C ILE A 201 -25.66 9.42 -10.32
N TYR A 202 -26.62 10.26 -9.93
CA TYR A 202 -26.69 11.66 -10.32
C TYR A 202 -26.55 12.53 -9.08
N LEU A 203 -25.60 13.45 -9.06
CA LEU A 203 -25.41 14.37 -7.94
C LEU A 203 -26.42 15.51 -7.98
N PRO A 204 -26.91 16.00 -6.84
CA PRO A 204 -27.82 17.13 -6.75
C PRO A 204 -27.07 18.45 -6.97
N PHE A 205 -26.58 18.67 -8.19
CA PHE A 205 -25.89 19.89 -8.58
C PHE A 205 -26.82 21.11 -8.57
N THR A 206 -26.24 22.25 -8.20
CA THR A 206 -26.89 23.56 -8.15
C THR A 206 -26.32 24.48 -9.22
N LYS A 207 -26.75 25.75 -9.24
CA LYS A 207 -26.15 26.77 -10.11
C LYS A 207 -24.74 27.17 -9.66
N ASN A 208 -24.37 26.89 -8.40
CA ASN A 208 -23.07 27.24 -7.84
C ASN A 208 -22.02 26.17 -8.21
N GLN A 209 -21.10 26.50 -9.12
CA GLN A 209 -20.09 25.55 -9.60
C GLN A 209 -19.05 25.17 -8.53
N ASN A 210 -18.80 26.02 -7.54
CA ASN A 210 -17.89 25.70 -6.44
C ASN A 210 -18.51 24.71 -5.45
N GLU A 211 -19.83 24.78 -5.25
CA GLU A 211 -20.58 23.75 -4.54
C GLU A 211 -20.56 22.42 -5.32
N ASN A 212 -20.77 22.48 -6.64
CA ASN A 212 -20.72 21.29 -7.51
C ASN A 212 -19.33 20.64 -7.51
N LEU A 213 -18.25 21.42 -7.55
CA LEU A 213 -16.89 20.91 -7.40
C LEU A 213 -16.71 20.20 -6.06
N SER A 214 -17.26 20.74 -4.97
CA SER A 214 -17.18 20.07 -3.65
C SER A 214 -17.84 18.69 -3.67
N LYS A 215 -18.98 18.55 -4.34
CA LYS A 215 -19.66 17.25 -4.53
C LYS A 215 -18.86 16.30 -5.43
N LEU A 216 -18.19 16.83 -6.47
CA LEU A 216 -17.27 16.05 -7.31
C LEU A 216 -16.07 15.52 -6.51
N LEU A 217 -15.42 16.38 -5.72
CA LEU A 217 -14.29 15.99 -4.88
C LEU A 217 -14.71 14.96 -3.83
N GLN A 218 -15.92 15.05 -3.28
CA GLN A 218 -16.48 14.02 -2.39
C GLN A 218 -16.64 12.66 -3.09
N VAL A 219 -17.05 12.65 -4.36
CA VAL A 219 -17.12 11.41 -5.17
C VAL A 219 -15.73 10.80 -5.38
N ILE A 220 -14.73 11.61 -5.70
CA ILE A 220 -13.34 11.16 -5.84
C ILE A 220 -12.81 10.62 -4.51
N GLU A 221 -13.10 11.31 -3.40
CA GLU A 221 -12.72 10.89 -2.05
C GLU A 221 -13.36 9.55 -1.65
N ALA A 222 -14.58 9.29 -2.11
CA ALA A 222 -15.26 8.01 -1.93
C ALA A 222 -14.62 6.90 -2.77
N SER A 223 -14.24 7.22 -4.01
CA SER A 223 -13.60 6.26 -4.92
C SER A 223 -12.24 5.79 -4.40
N GLY A 224 -11.51 6.60 -3.63
CA GLY A 224 -10.26 6.23 -2.95
C GLY A 224 -10.42 5.81 -1.47
N ALA A 225 -11.65 5.56 -0.99
CA ALA A 225 -11.89 5.19 0.40
C ALA A 225 -11.66 3.68 0.64
N PHE A 226 -10.40 3.23 0.51
CA PHE A 226 -10.04 1.82 0.63
C PHE A 226 -10.46 1.27 2.02
N PRO A 227 -11.18 0.14 2.10
CA PRO A 227 -11.69 -0.40 3.35
C PRO A 227 -10.59 -0.56 4.40
N LEU A 228 -10.92 -0.23 5.65
CA LEU A 228 -10.01 -0.24 6.82
C LEU A 228 -8.87 0.79 6.76
N ALA A 229 -8.36 1.14 5.58
CA ALA A 229 -7.39 2.22 5.41
C ALA A 229 -8.06 3.59 5.57
N PHE A 230 -9.08 3.91 4.77
CA PHE A 230 -9.68 5.24 4.74
C PHE A 230 -11.17 5.20 5.09
N LYS A 231 -11.64 6.29 5.73
CA LYS A 231 -13.04 6.38 6.17
C LYS A 231 -14.01 6.31 4.97
N PRO A 232 -15.05 5.47 5.02
CA PRO A 232 -16.13 5.48 4.04
C PRO A 232 -16.80 6.85 3.93
N VAL A 233 -17.29 7.19 2.74
CA VAL A 233 -17.84 8.52 2.43
C VAL A 233 -19.32 8.42 2.12
N ASP A 234 -20.12 9.27 2.74
CA ASP A 234 -21.53 9.38 2.39
C ASP A 234 -21.73 10.31 1.19
N ILE A 235 -22.47 9.86 0.19
CA ILE A 235 -22.81 10.65 -1.00
C ILE A 235 -24.32 10.78 -1.11
N GLU A 236 -24.77 12.00 -1.37
CA GLU A 236 -26.13 12.31 -1.74
C GLU A 236 -26.31 12.22 -3.26
N TYR A 237 -27.31 11.45 -3.71
CA TYR A 237 -27.57 11.25 -5.13
C TYR A 237 -29.04 10.90 -5.42
N CYS A 238 -29.44 11.00 -6.69
CA CYS A 238 -30.68 10.41 -7.20
C CYS A 238 -30.39 9.42 -8.35
N LYS A 239 -31.39 8.61 -8.73
CA LYS A 239 -31.27 7.64 -9.85
C LYS A 239 -31.83 8.21 -11.15
N TYR A 240 -31.54 7.53 -12.27
CA TYR A 240 -31.89 7.99 -13.61
C TYR A 240 -33.37 8.36 -13.80
N LYS A 241 -34.30 7.54 -13.28
CA LYS A 241 -35.75 7.78 -13.41
C LYS A 241 -36.15 9.13 -12.82
N ASP A 242 -35.56 9.51 -11.69
CA ASP A 242 -35.85 10.78 -11.01
C ASP A 242 -35.17 11.95 -11.72
N PHE A 243 -33.91 11.76 -12.14
CA PHE A 243 -33.12 12.77 -12.83
C PHE A 243 -33.70 13.13 -14.21
N LYS A 244 -34.03 12.12 -15.04
CA LYS A 244 -34.47 12.29 -16.44
C LYS A 244 -35.65 13.24 -16.56
N ARG A 245 -36.62 13.16 -15.64
CA ARG A 245 -37.86 13.94 -15.68
C ARG A 245 -37.63 15.44 -15.50
N LYS A 246 -36.66 15.84 -14.67
CA LYS A 246 -36.44 17.26 -14.30
C LYS A 246 -35.05 17.79 -14.66
N LYS A 247 -34.20 16.98 -15.31
CA LYS A 247 -32.76 17.25 -15.56
C LYS A 247 -32.01 17.77 -14.32
N SER A 248 -32.48 17.34 -13.15
CA SER A 248 -32.02 17.74 -11.82
C SER A 248 -32.51 16.68 -10.84
N CYS A 249 -31.91 16.58 -9.66
CA CYS A 249 -32.39 15.69 -8.62
C CYS A 249 -33.51 16.37 -7.79
N PRO A 250 -34.77 15.89 -7.84
CA PRO A 250 -35.81 16.37 -6.94
C PRO A 250 -35.44 16.14 -5.46
N LYS A 251 -35.71 17.11 -4.58
CA LYS A 251 -35.43 16.97 -3.13
C LYS A 251 -35.98 15.67 -2.52
N LYS A 252 -37.19 15.27 -2.92
CA LYS A 252 -37.86 14.05 -2.42
C LYS A 252 -37.20 12.73 -2.88
N SER A 253 -36.37 12.74 -3.92
CA SER A 253 -35.70 11.55 -4.46
C SER A 253 -34.21 11.48 -4.12
N ILE A 254 -33.67 12.47 -3.41
CA ILE A 254 -32.28 12.45 -2.96
C ILE A 254 -32.16 11.37 -1.88
N LYS A 255 -31.26 10.43 -2.11
CA LYS A 255 -30.86 9.40 -1.15
C LYS A 255 -29.44 9.70 -0.68
N LYS A 256 -29.15 9.37 0.57
CA LYS A 256 -27.79 9.37 1.12
C LYS A 256 -27.35 7.92 1.34
N ARG A 257 -26.21 7.52 0.79
CA ARG A 257 -25.61 6.20 0.99
C ARG A 257 -24.12 6.31 1.25
N THR A 258 -23.59 5.32 1.95
CA THR A 258 -22.16 5.21 2.26
C THR A 258 -21.45 4.40 1.18
N PHE A 259 -20.35 4.95 0.69
CA PHE A 259 -19.50 4.38 -0.34
C PHE A 259 -18.08 4.13 0.19
N ILE A 260 -17.43 3.13 -0.39
CA ILE A 260 -16.04 2.74 -0.24
C ILE A 260 -15.38 2.75 -1.63
N ASP A 261 -14.09 2.41 -1.65
CA ASP A 261 -13.26 2.44 -2.85
C ASP A 261 -13.89 1.75 -4.08
N GLY A 262 -13.84 2.45 -5.22
CA GLY A 262 -14.37 1.97 -6.50
C GLY A 262 -13.58 0.80 -7.09
N GLY A 263 -12.28 0.75 -6.82
CA GLY A 263 -11.33 -0.29 -7.23
C GLY A 263 -11.52 -1.63 -6.52
N MET A 264 -12.41 -1.72 -5.53
CA MET A 264 -12.84 -2.99 -4.94
C MET A 264 -13.56 -3.89 -5.95
N PHE A 265 -14.36 -3.30 -6.85
CA PHE A 265 -15.13 -4.04 -7.85
C PHE A 265 -14.81 -3.64 -9.29
N ASN A 266 -14.26 -2.45 -9.53
CA ASN A 266 -13.88 -2.01 -10.86
C ASN A 266 -12.66 -1.09 -10.76
N ASN A 267 -11.47 -1.70 -10.82
CA ASN A 267 -10.18 -1.01 -10.70
C ASN A 267 -9.73 -0.34 -11.99
N ILE A 268 -10.19 -0.82 -13.15
CA ILE A 268 -9.87 -0.26 -14.47
C ILE A 268 -11.20 0.08 -15.15
N PRO A 269 -11.71 1.32 -15.03
CA PRO A 269 -13.10 1.68 -15.39
C PRO A 269 -13.37 1.78 -16.90
N LEU A 270 -12.93 0.78 -17.68
CA LEU A 270 -13.07 0.69 -19.14
C LEU A 270 -14.54 0.71 -19.59
N THR A 271 -15.44 0.13 -18.78
CA THR A 271 -16.87 0.07 -19.09
C THR A 271 -17.53 1.45 -19.14
N ILE A 272 -17.03 2.45 -18.40
CA ILE A 272 -17.49 3.84 -18.50
C ILE A 272 -17.18 4.38 -19.90
N VAL A 273 -15.98 4.14 -20.41
CA VAL A 273 -15.57 4.65 -21.72
C VAL A 273 -16.42 4.04 -22.82
N ASN A 274 -16.67 2.72 -22.80
CA ASN A 274 -17.57 2.08 -23.76
C ASN A 274 -18.97 2.72 -23.78
N LYS A 275 -19.53 2.99 -22.59
CA LYS A 275 -20.87 3.57 -22.45
C LYS A 275 -20.94 5.00 -23.01
N VAL A 276 -19.93 5.82 -22.74
CA VAL A 276 -19.83 7.20 -23.25
C VAL A 276 -19.59 7.17 -24.76
N SER A 277 -18.69 6.29 -25.24
CA SER A 277 -18.29 6.24 -26.65
C SER A 277 -19.39 5.74 -27.60
N LYS A 278 -20.16 4.72 -27.19
CA LYS A 278 -21.30 4.19 -27.97
C LYS A 278 -22.35 5.24 -28.34
N HIS A 279 -22.36 6.40 -27.68
CA HIS A 279 -23.29 7.47 -27.97
C HIS A 279 -22.76 8.49 -28.99
N LYS A 280 -21.46 8.56 -29.32
CA LYS A 280 -20.90 9.70 -30.09
C LYS A 280 -19.60 9.51 -30.89
N VAL A 281 -18.96 8.34 -30.95
CA VAL A 281 -17.52 8.30 -31.27
C VAL A 281 -17.18 7.46 -32.51
N ALA A 282 -16.34 8.00 -33.41
CA ALA A 282 -16.00 7.48 -34.75
C ALA A 282 -15.15 6.19 -34.76
N LYS A 283 -14.88 5.58 -35.92
CA LYS A 283 -14.14 4.30 -36.06
C LYS A 283 -12.63 4.36 -35.73
N ASP A 284 -12.03 5.54 -35.61
CA ASP A 284 -10.58 5.75 -35.45
C ASP A 284 -10.21 6.34 -34.07
N ASN A 285 -10.62 5.69 -32.98
CA ASN A 285 -10.39 6.20 -31.62
C ASN A 285 -9.20 5.52 -30.94
N LEU A 286 -8.51 6.29 -30.09
CA LEU A 286 -7.41 5.81 -29.26
C LEU A 286 -7.85 5.72 -27.79
N LEU A 287 -7.75 4.54 -27.20
CA LEU A 287 -7.89 4.35 -25.76
C LEU A 287 -6.51 4.27 -25.11
N LEU A 288 -6.23 5.16 -24.17
CA LEU A 288 -5.05 5.15 -23.32
C LEU A 288 -5.43 4.54 -21.97
N ILE A 289 -4.73 3.48 -21.57
CA ILE A 289 -4.91 2.82 -20.27
C ILE A 289 -3.61 3.03 -19.48
N ILE A 290 -3.69 3.67 -18.33
CA ILE A 290 -2.57 3.82 -17.41
C ILE A 290 -2.84 2.90 -16.24
N ASP A 291 -2.06 1.83 -16.16
CA ASP A 291 -2.18 0.83 -15.12
C ASP A 291 -0.79 0.39 -14.65
N PRO A 292 -0.39 0.70 -13.40
CA PRO A 292 0.87 0.21 -12.83
C PRO A 292 0.87 -1.31 -12.59
N SER A 293 -0.27 -1.98 -12.76
CA SER A 293 -0.45 -3.43 -12.56
C SER A 293 -0.58 -4.24 -13.86
N ASP A 294 -0.36 -3.61 -15.02
CA ASP A 294 -0.57 -4.25 -16.33
C ASP A 294 0.27 -5.53 -16.54
N GLU A 295 -0.34 -6.55 -17.15
CA GLU A 295 0.02 -7.98 -17.11
C GLU A 295 1.39 -8.31 -17.75
N HIS A 296 1.96 -7.39 -18.54
CA HIS A 296 3.28 -7.57 -19.16
C HIS A 296 4.45 -7.58 -18.17
N LEU A 297 4.19 -7.24 -16.90
CA LEU A 297 5.11 -7.43 -15.79
C LEU A 297 4.37 -7.92 -14.54
N LEU A 298 3.33 -8.74 -14.66
CA LEU A 298 2.91 -9.55 -13.51
C LEU A 298 4.03 -10.55 -13.22
N TYR A 299 5.01 -10.09 -12.42
CA TYR A 299 5.82 -10.94 -11.57
C TYR A 299 4.83 -11.91 -10.95
N GLU A 300 5.08 -13.22 -11.04
CA GLU A 300 4.38 -14.15 -10.16
C GLU A 300 4.57 -13.57 -8.78
N THR A 301 3.50 -12.96 -8.25
CA THR A 301 3.44 -12.69 -6.85
C THR A 301 3.47 -14.09 -6.28
N ARG A 302 4.65 -14.52 -5.80
CA ARG A 302 4.70 -15.44 -4.67
C ARG A 302 4.09 -14.70 -3.47
N GLU A 303 2.83 -14.28 -3.61
CA GLU A 303 1.99 -13.78 -2.57
C GLU A 303 1.62 -15.02 -1.75
N PHE A 304 2.09 -15.01 -0.51
CA PHE A 304 1.67 -15.93 0.55
C PHE A 304 1.49 -17.41 0.20
N GLN A 305 2.45 -18.02 -0.50
CA GLN A 305 2.65 -19.48 -0.40
C GLN A 305 3.50 -19.88 0.83
N GLY A 306 3.49 -19.07 1.88
CA GLY A 306 4.11 -19.41 3.16
C GLY A 306 3.26 -20.42 3.94
N ASN A 307 3.94 -21.31 4.66
CA ASN A 307 3.40 -22.32 5.61
C ASN A 307 2.78 -21.70 6.90
N GLY A 308 2.23 -20.49 6.83
CA GLY A 308 1.46 -19.91 7.93
C GLY A 308 0.10 -20.60 8.05
N LYS A 309 -0.31 -20.98 9.28
CA LYS A 309 -1.54 -21.75 9.54
C LYS A 309 -2.85 -21.05 9.11
N GLU A 310 -3.87 -21.87 8.93
CA GLU A 310 -5.04 -21.71 8.03
C GLU A 310 -5.93 -20.47 8.19
N VAL A 311 -6.14 -19.89 9.37
CA VAL A 311 -7.28 -18.93 9.53
C VAL A 311 -6.99 -17.52 9.02
N ALA A 312 -5.86 -16.92 9.40
CA ALA A 312 -5.50 -15.58 8.92
C ALA A 312 -5.19 -15.60 7.42
N LYS A 313 -4.49 -16.64 6.97
CA LYS A 313 -4.26 -16.92 5.55
C LYS A 313 -5.56 -17.09 4.79
N TYR A 314 -6.51 -17.89 5.28
CA TYR A 314 -7.81 -18.07 4.64
C TYR A 314 -8.63 -16.77 4.52
N VAL A 315 -8.62 -15.92 5.55
CA VAL A 315 -9.31 -14.62 5.51
C VAL A 315 -8.66 -13.68 4.48
N LEU A 316 -7.33 -13.64 4.42
CA LEU A 316 -6.59 -12.85 3.43
C LEU A 316 -6.76 -13.41 2.02
N ASP A 317 -6.66 -14.73 1.84
CA ASP A 317 -6.88 -15.42 0.56
C ASP A 317 -8.29 -15.20 0.03
N ILE A 318 -9.31 -15.15 0.91
CA ILE A 318 -10.68 -14.77 0.54
C ILE A 318 -10.73 -13.30 0.10
N PHE A 319 -10.08 -12.40 0.84
CA PHE A 319 -10.01 -10.98 0.48
C PHE A 319 -9.34 -10.79 -0.89
N ASP A 320 -8.22 -11.47 -1.13
CA ASP A 320 -7.45 -11.43 -2.37
C ASP A 320 -8.20 -12.04 -3.54
N SER A 321 -8.76 -13.24 -3.35
CA SER A 321 -9.59 -13.91 -4.35
C SER A 321 -10.83 -13.09 -4.70
N PHE A 322 -11.45 -12.43 -3.71
CA PHE A 322 -12.61 -11.58 -3.92
C PHE A 322 -12.25 -10.33 -4.73
N ILE A 323 -11.20 -9.60 -4.35
CA ILE A 323 -10.77 -8.38 -5.04
C ILE A 323 -10.32 -8.72 -6.48
N GLY A 324 -9.51 -9.77 -6.66
CA GLY A 324 -9.04 -10.22 -7.97
C GLY A 324 -10.19 -10.63 -8.90
N THR A 325 -11.11 -11.47 -8.42
CA THR A 325 -12.25 -11.97 -9.22
C THR A 325 -13.25 -10.86 -9.56
N ALA A 326 -13.48 -9.91 -8.65
CA ALA A 326 -14.39 -8.79 -8.91
C ALA A 326 -13.84 -7.86 -10.00
N ARG A 327 -12.52 -7.59 -9.98
CA ARG A 327 -11.84 -6.74 -10.96
C ARG A 327 -11.84 -7.35 -12.37
N SER A 328 -11.56 -8.65 -12.50
CA SER A 328 -11.45 -9.31 -13.82
C SER A 328 -12.76 -9.29 -14.61
N ARG A 329 -13.91 -9.41 -13.93
CA ARG A 329 -15.23 -9.41 -14.57
C ARG A 329 -15.54 -8.14 -15.37
N GLU A 330 -15.23 -6.95 -14.86
CA GLU A 330 -15.52 -5.70 -15.56
C GLU A 330 -14.56 -5.46 -16.75
N THR A 331 -13.31 -5.93 -16.64
CA THR A 331 -12.35 -5.93 -17.75
C THR A 331 -12.79 -6.85 -18.88
N ILE A 332 -13.21 -8.10 -18.57
CA ILE A 332 -13.74 -9.05 -19.55
C ILE A 332 -14.93 -8.44 -20.30
N ALA A 333 -15.89 -7.85 -19.58
CA ALA A 333 -17.06 -7.22 -20.18
C ALA A 333 -16.72 -6.06 -21.16
N PHE A 334 -15.57 -5.41 -21.01
CA PHE A 334 -15.09 -4.42 -21.97
C PHE A 334 -14.60 -5.08 -23.27
N TYR A 335 -13.77 -6.12 -23.16
CA TYR A 335 -13.16 -6.81 -24.30
C TYR A 335 -14.15 -7.64 -25.11
N GLU A 336 -15.26 -8.07 -24.51
CA GLU A 336 -16.37 -8.72 -25.24
C GLU A 336 -17.09 -7.76 -26.22
N SER A 337 -16.97 -6.44 -26.03
CA SER A 337 -17.65 -5.45 -26.88
C SER A 337 -16.93 -4.09 -26.88
N PRO A 338 -15.70 -4.01 -27.42
CA PRO A 338 -14.87 -2.82 -27.35
C PRO A 338 -15.43 -1.70 -28.22
N SER A 339 -15.45 -0.48 -27.70
CA SER A 339 -15.88 0.72 -28.45
C SER A 339 -14.70 1.46 -29.12
N PHE A 340 -13.50 0.89 -29.01
CA PHE A 340 -12.25 1.43 -29.55
C PHE A 340 -11.57 0.36 -30.40
N SER A 341 -11.06 0.76 -31.56
CA SER A 341 -10.32 -0.11 -32.48
C SER A 341 -8.83 -0.19 -32.12
N ASN A 342 -8.30 0.84 -31.44
CA ASN A 342 -6.92 0.90 -30.96
C ASN A 342 -6.89 1.19 -29.45
N SER A 343 -6.23 0.32 -28.69
CA SER A 343 -5.90 0.55 -27.28
C SER A 343 -4.39 0.53 -27.10
N MET A 344 -3.87 1.45 -26.29
CA MET A 344 -2.49 1.48 -25.85
C MET A 344 -2.49 1.54 -24.32
N SER A 345 -1.67 0.69 -23.71
CA SER A 345 -1.50 0.67 -22.27
C SER A 345 -0.12 1.19 -21.88
N SER A 346 0.00 1.76 -20.68
CA SER A 346 1.30 2.05 -20.06
C SER A 346 2.09 0.76 -19.91
N THR A 347 3.34 0.75 -20.36
CA THR A 347 4.24 -0.37 -20.07
C THR A 347 5.15 0.03 -18.94
N VAL A 348 4.94 -0.56 -17.76
CA VAL A 348 5.89 -0.47 -16.66
C VAL A 348 7.21 -1.08 -17.16
N SER A 349 8.33 -0.36 -17.06
CA SER A 349 9.64 -0.86 -17.53
C SER A 349 10.44 -1.61 -16.47
N LEU A 350 10.22 -1.30 -15.19
CA LEU A 350 10.88 -1.91 -14.04
C LEU A 350 9.87 -2.11 -12.91
N PRO A 351 10.03 -3.15 -12.08
CA PRO A 351 9.16 -3.37 -10.94
C PRO A 351 9.24 -2.17 -9.99
N LEU A 352 8.08 -1.70 -9.59
CA LEU A 352 7.92 -0.50 -8.78
C LEU A 352 8.30 -0.77 -7.33
N ALA A 353 8.99 0.19 -6.72
CA ALA A 353 9.47 0.10 -5.35
C ALA A 353 8.31 0.02 -4.35
N SER A 354 7.21 0.71 -4.62
CA SER A 354 6.04 0.75 -3.73
C SER A 354 5.13 -0.47 -3.85
N SER A 355 5.36 -1.37 -4.83
CA SER A 355 4.47 -2.50 -5.12
C SER A 355 4.23 -3.50 -3.98
N PRO A 356 5.19 -3.82 -3.09
CA PRO A 356 4.95 -4.76 -2.01
C PRO A 356 3.79 -4.32 -1.09
N MET A 357 3.26 -5.26 -0.30
CA MET A 357 2.17 -5.01 0.65
C MET A 357 0.94 -4.36 -0.01
N TYR A 358 0.46 -4.92 -1.14
CA TYR A 358 -0.68 -4.39 -1.89
C TYR A 358 -0.55 -2.90 -2.23
N ALA A 359 0.64 -2.47 -2.65
CA ALA A 359 0.95 -1.08 -2.93
C ALA A 359 0.86 -0.11 -1.72
N PHE A 360 0.86 -0.58 -0.48
CA PHE A 360 1.01 0.29 0.70
C PHE A 360 2.48 0.55 1.06
N PHE A 361 3.42 -0.24 0.52
CA PHE A 361 4.82 -0.13 0.89
C PHE A 361 5.42 1.24 0.55
N GLY A 362 4.91 1.90 -0.50
CA GLY A 362 5.31 3.24 -0.86
C GLY A 362 5.10 4.28 0.23
N PHE A 363 4.16 4.10 1.16
CA PHE A 363 3.95 5.07 2.24
C PHE A 363 5.04 5.07 3.30
N PHE A 364 5.90 4.05 3.37
CA PHE A 364 6.97 4.00 4.38
C PHE A 364 8.18 4.87 4.04
N GLU A 365 8.39 5.23 2.77
CA GLU A 365 9.56 6.03 2.39
C GLU A 365 9.30 6.88 1.14
N GLU A 366 9.77 8.12 1.17
CA GLU A 366 9.65 9.08 0.07
C GLU A 366 10.42 8.63 -1.16
N ASP A 367 11.62 8.06 -0.98
CA ASP A 367 12.44 7.57 -2.08
C ASP A 367 11.75 6.47 -2.91
N PHE A 368 10.83 5.68 -2.32
CA PHE A 368 10.05 4.69 -3.08
C PHE A 368 9.06 5.36 -4.03
N ARG A 369 8.30 6.33 -3.53
CA ARG A 369 7.31 7.08 -4.32
C ARG A 369 8.01 7.93 -5.38
N ARG A 370 9.13 8.55 -5.01
CA ARG A 370 9.99 9.31 -5.92
C ARG A 370 10.53 8.44 -7.04
N PHE A 371 11.07 7.26 -6.72
CA PHE A 371 11.54 6.30 -7.72
C PHE A 371 10.40 5.92 -8.68
N ASP A 372 9.25 5.51 -8.16
CA ASP A 372 8.11 5.10 -8.99
C ASP A 372 7.61 6.21 -9.92
N PHE A 373 7.59 7.45 -9.43
CA PHE A 373 7.28 8.62 -10.24
C PHE A 373 8.26 8.77 -11.42
N LEU A 374 9.57 8.63 -11.16
CA LEU A 374 10.59 8.72 -12.20
C LEU A 374 10.49 7.60 -13.24
N ILE A 375 10.15 6.37 -12.81
CA ILE A 375 9.88 5.26 -13.73
C ILE A 375 8.68 5.60 -14.63
N GLY A 376 7.57 6.04 -14.04
CA GLY A 376 6.38 6.46 -14.81
C GLY A 376 6.69 7.58 -15.81
N TYR A 377 7.51 8.55 -15.39
CA TYR A 377 7.95 9.65 -16.24
C TYR A 377 8.77 9.16 -17.45
N ALA A 378 9.76 8.29 -17.21
CA ALA A 378 10.59 7.71 -18.26
C ALA A 378 9.78 6.83 -19.23
N ASP A 379 8.86 6.03 -18.70
CA ASP A 379 7.96 5.18 -19.48
C ASP A 379 7.06 6.01 -20.37
N SER A 380 6.50 7.12 -19.86
CA SER A 380 5.68 8.02 -20.66
C SER A 380 6.46 8.72 -21.77
N LYS A 381 7.73 9.07 -21.53
CA LYS A 381 8.62 9.65 -22.55
C LYS A 381 8.86 8.65 -23.69
N LYS A 382 9.18 7.41 -23.34
CA LYS A 382 9.35 6.31 -24.30
C LYS A 382 8.06 6.02 -25.06
N PHE A 383 6.94 5.89 -24.34
CA PHE A 383 5.60 5.68 -24.88
C PHE A 383 5.25 6.74 -25.93
N THR A 384 5.46 8.01 -25.61
CA THR A 384 5.16 9.15 -26.50
C THR A 384 6.05 9.14 -27.73
N SER A 385 7.35 8.86 -27.57
CA SER A 385 8.29 8.72 -28.68
C SER A 385 7.86 7.60 -29.66
N ASP A 386 7.48 6.44 -29.13
CA ASP A 386 7.04 5.31 -29.93
C ASP A 386 5.67 5.57 -30.61
N TYR A 387 4.76 6.26 -29.92
CA TYR A 387 3.48 6.71 -30.49
C TYR A 387 3.70 7.63 -31.70
N ILE A 388 4.59 8.61 -31.56
CA ILE A 388 4.92 9.56 -32.63
C ILE A 388 5.54 8.84 -33.82
N LYS A 389 6.53 7.96 -33.59
CA LYS A 389 7.17 7.15 -34.64
C LYS A 389 6.17 6.33 -35.46
N LYS A 390 5.19 5.70 -34.79
CA LYS A 390 4.18 4.85 -35.44
C LYS A 390 3.14 5.65 -36.23
N ASN A 391 2.86 6.89 -35.84
CA ASN A 391 1.73 7.68 -36.36
C ASN A 391 2.17 8.92 -37.19
N HIS A 392 3.44 9.01 -37.60
CA HIS A 392 3.97 10.14 -38.36
C HIS A 392 3.39 10.24 -39.79
N PHE A 393 2.35 11.04 -39.94
CA PHE A 393 1.88 11.60 -41.22
C PHE A 393 2.27 13.08 -41.35
N GLY A 394 3.57 13.40 -41.33
CA GLY A 394 4.08 14.74 -41.67
C GLY A 394 3.83 15.87 -40.66
N ARG A 395 3.41 15.58 -39.41
CA ARG A 395 3.24 16.60 -38.35
C ARG A 395 4.50 16.79 -37.51
N SER A 396 4.82 18.05 -37.20
CA SER A 396 5.87 18.40 -36.23
C SER A 396 5.29 18.38 -34.81
N PHE A 397 5.89 17.58 -33.93
CA PHE A 397 5.54 17.52 -32.51
C PHE A 397 6.68 18.13 -31.68
N LYS A 398 6.32 18.94 -30.68
CA LYS A 398 7.26 19.48 -29.70
C LYS A 398 7.36 18.54 -28.50
N MET A 399 8.57 18.08 -28.20
CA MET A 399 8.80 17.29 -26.99
C MET A 399 9.01 18.21 -25.78
N PRO A 400 8.53 17.83 -24.59
CA PRO A 400 8.96 18.46 -23.34
C PRO A 400 10.48 18.41 -23.21
N SER A 401 11.15 19.57 -23.13
CA SER A 401 12.62 19.69 -23.15
C SER A 401 13.23 20.38 -21.92
N HIS A 402 12.44 21.07 -21.10
CA HIS A 402 12.90 21.78 -19.89
C HIS A 402 12.23 21.15 -18.68
N ILE A 403 12.96 20.25 -18.02
CA ILE A 403 12.49 19.56 -16.81
C ILE A 403 13.61 19.67 -15.78
N GLN A 404 13.32 20.35 -14.68
CA GLN A 404 14.25 20.46 -13.56
C GLN A 404 14.16 19.20 -12.68
N PHE A 405 14.91 18.18 -13.08
CA PHE A 405 15.31 17.08 -12.21
C PHE A 405 16.70 17.37 -11.65
N ASP A 406 16.97 16.89 -10.44
CA ASP A 406 18.35 16.87 -9.95
C ASP A 406 19.17 15.78 -10.68
N GLN A 407 20.46 15.69 -10.34
CA GLN A 407 21.38 14.79 -11.01
C GLN A 407 20.98 13.32 -10.86
N ASP A 408 20.46 12.93 -9.70
CA ASP A 408 20.04 11.57 -9.40
C ASP A 408 18.76 11.21 -10.16
N GLU A 409 17.76 12.08 -10.13
CA GLU A 409 16.51 11.92 -10.85
C GLU A 409 16.73 11.81 -12.37
N THR A 410 17.58 12.69 -12.91
CA THR A 410 17.97 12.67 -14.33
C THR A 410 18.68 11.37 -14.68
N CYS A 411 19.54 10.87 -13.78
CA CYS A 411 20.23 9.61 -13.96
C CYS A 411 19.24 8.43 -14.06
N ILE A 412 18.28 8.33 -13.14
CA ILE A 412 17.25 7.28 -13.16
C ILE A 412 16.42 7.33 -14.45
N VAL A 413 15.89 8.50 -14.82
CA VAL A 413 15.06 8.65 -16.02
C VAL A 413 15.82 8.22 -17.27
N ASN A 414 17.08 8.64 -17.41
CA ASN A 414 17.91 8.30 -18.57
C ASN A 414 18.24 6.80 -18.62
N ILE A 415 18.57 6.17 -17.49
CA ILE A 415 18.87 4.73 -17.42
C ILE A 415 17.64 3.91 -17.83
N VAL A 416 16.47 4.28 -17.32
CA VAL A 416 15.22 3.56 -17.57
C VAL A 416 14.79 3.70 -19.02
N GLU A 417 14.86 4.92 -19.58
CA GLU A 417 14.51 5.18 -20.97
C GLU A 417 15.45 4.46 -21.95
N SER A 418 16.77 4.54 -21.72
CA SER A 418 17.79 3.95 -22.60
C SER A 418 18.00 2.44 -22.36
N LYS A 419 17.60 1.93 -21.19
CA LYS A 419 17.91 0.58 -20.69
C LYS A 419 19.43 0.33 -20.62
N ASP A 420 20.20 1.37 -20.30
CA ASP A 420 21.65 1.33 -20.11
C ASP A 420 22.00 1.29 -18.61
N PHE A 421 22.14 0.08 -18.08
CA PHE A 421 22.49 -0.16 -16.68
C PHE A 421 24.02 -0.14 -16.43
N ASP A 422 24.81 0.28 -17.42
CA ASP A 422 26.24 0.54 -17.31
C ASP A 422 26.59 2.04 -17.29
N HIS A 423 25.57 2.89 -17.42
CA HIS A 423 25.71 4.33 -17.54
C HIS A 423 26.55 4.95 -16.41
N ILE A 424 27.45 5.89 -16.76
CA ILE A 424 28.46 6.44 -15.82
C ILE A 424 27.85 7.20 -14.63
N CYS A 425 26.63 7.70 -14.76
CA CYS A 425 25.94 8.42 -13.68
C CYS A 425 25.64 7.51 -12.46
N LEU A 426 25.59 6.18 -12.63
CA LEU A 426 25.40 5.22 -11.53
C LEU A 426 26.46 5.32 -10.42
N ASN A 427 27.65 5.85 -10.75
CA ASN A 427 28.72 6.04 -9.78
C ASN A 427 28.44 7.19 -8.82
N LYS A 428 27.63 8.16 -9.24
CA LYS A 428 27.28 9.36 -8.45
C LYS A 428 25.88 9.28 -7.87
N LEU A 429 25.08 8.30 -8.29
CA LEU A 429 23.70 8.12 -7.86
C LEU A 429 23.63 7.95 -6.34
N ASN A 430 22.72 8.70 -5.70
CA ASN A 430 22.44 8.53 -4.27
C ASN A 430 22.24 7.05 -3.90
N LYS A 431 22.79 6.66 -2.76
CA LYS A 431 22.77 5.29 -2.25
C LYS A 431 21.36 4.67 -2.23
N ASN A 432 20.36 5.37 -1.70
CA ASN A 432 19.00 4.86 -1.59
C ASN A 432 18.39 4.55 -2.96
N LEU A 433 18.46 5.51 -3.89
CA LEU A 433 17.94 5.33 -5.26
C LEU A 433 18.72 4.24 -6.01
N LYS A 434 20.05 4.14 -5.81
CA LYS A 434 20.87 3.06 -6.38
C LYS A 434 20.45 1.70 -5.82
N THR A 435 20.20 1.59 -4.52
CA THR A 435 19.71 0.36 -3.88
C THR A 435 18.32 -0.03 -4.41
N ILE A 436 17.39 0.92 -4.51
CA ILE A 436 16.05 0.66 -5.08
C ILE A 436 16.18 0.15 -6.51
N LEU A 437 16.98 0.82 -7.35
CA LEU A 437 17.24 0.40 -8.72
C LEU A 437 17.83 -1.01 -8.80
N ARG A 438 18.81 -1.35 -7.95
CA ARG A 438 19.38 -2.71 -7.84
C ARG A 438 18.31 -3.74 -7.54
N VAL A 439 17.48 -3.49 -6.53
CA VAL A 439 16.39 -4.40 -6.12
C VAL A 439 15.37 -4.57 -7.25
N SER A 440 14.99 -3.50 -7.93
CA SER A 440 14.06 -3.57 -9.06
C SER A 440 14.64 -4.35 -10.24
N VAL A 441 15.90 -4.09 -10.64
CA VAL A 441 16.55 -4.81 -11.74
C VAL A 441 16.79 -6.28 -11.36
N ALA A 442 17.15 -6.57 -10.11
CA ALA A 442 17.33 -7.96 -9.66
C ALA A 442 16.05 -8.76 -9.78
N LYS A 443 14.90 -8.20 -9.39
CA LYS A 443 13.58 -8.83 -9.58
C LYS A 443 13.29 -9.15 -11.05
N VAL A 444 13.70 -8.28 -11.99
CA VAL A 444 13.58 -8.56 -13.43
C VAL A 444 14.39 -9.81 -13.81
N ILE A 445 15.64 -9.89 -13.37
CA ILE A 445 16.52 -11.01 -13.72
C ILE A 445 15.98 -12.32 -13.13
N GLU A 446 15.57 -12.31 -11.86
CA GLU A 446 15.02 -13.50 -11.18
C GLU A 446 13.75 -14.02 -11.87
N ASN A 447 12.87 -13.13 -12.32
CA ASN A 447 11.72 -13.52 -13.13
C ASN A 447 12.09 -14.17 -14.46
N CYS A 448 13.12 -13.62 -15.13
CA CYS A 448 13.62 -14.21 -16.36
C CYS A 448 14.20 -15.62 -16.13
N GLU A 449 14.81 -15.87 -14.97
CA GLU A 449 15.29 -17.20 -14.59
C GLU A 449 14.16 -18.19 -14.28
N GLN A 450 13.00 -17.68 -13.83
CA GLN A 450 11.79 -18.46 -13.59
C GLN A 450 10.95 -18.71 -14.86
N GLY A 451 11.44 -18.28 -16.03
CA GLY A 451 10.80 -18.54 -17.32
C GLY A 451 9.77 -17.51 -17.76
N LEU A 452 9.65 -16.37 -17.06
CA LEU A 452 8.78 -15.27 -17.50
C LEU A 452 9.41 -14.53 -18.69
N GLU A 453 8.63 -14.32 -19.75
CA GLU A 453 9.08 -13.65 -20.98
C GLU A 453 8.98 -12.12 -20.87
N LEU A 454 9.95 -11.50 -20.18
CA LEU A 454 10.04 -10.04 -20.10
C LEU A 454 10.92 -9.46 -21.22
N LYS A 455 10.61 -8.23 -21.67
CA LYS A 455 11.41 -7.52 -22.70
C LYS A 455 12.90 -7.38 -22.34
N LEU A 456 13.23 -7.37 -21.06
CA LEU A 456 14.61 -7.26 -20.57
C LEU A 456 15.32 -8.62 -20.44
N CYS A 457 14.62 -9.75 -20.54
CA CYS A 457 15.21 -11.07 -20.40
C CYS A 457 16.27 -11.40 -21.45
N ASN A 458 16.14 -10.82 -22.65
CA ASN A 458 17.14 -10.94 -23.72
C ASN A 458 18.50 -10.35 -23.34
N ARG A 459 18.57 -9.54 -22.27
CA ARG A 459 19.80 -8.93 -21.74
C ARG A 459 20.20 -9.46 -20.37
N LYS A 460 19.59 -10.54 -19.88
CA LYS A 460 19.75 -11.01 -18.48
C LYS A 460 21.22 -11.13 -18.05
N GLU A 461 22.09 -11.74 -18.86
CA GLU A 461 23.50 -11.94 -18.51
C GLU A 461 24.28 -10.62 -18.48
N SER A 462 24.00 -9.71 -19.42
CA SER A 462 24.55 -8.34 -19.40
C SER A 462 24.08 -7.56 -18.18
N LEU A 463 22.82 -7.72 -17.76
CA LEU A 463 22.30 -7.07 -16.56
C LEU A 463 23.01 -7.56 -15.29
N LYS A 464 23.23 -8.89 -15.15
CA LYS A 464 23.98 -9.47 -14.02
C LYS A 464 25.40 -8.92 -13.91
N GLN A 465 26.05 -8.70 -15.05
CA GLN A 465 27.42 -8.19 -15.15
C GLN A 465 27.51 -6.66 -15.16
N SER A 466 26.37 -5.96 -15.13
CA SER A 466 26.34 -4.50 -15.26
C SER A 466 27.01 -3.80 -14.08
N ARG A 467 27.45 -2.56 -14.33
CA ARG A 467 27.97 -1.63 -13.32
C ARG A 467 26.99 -1.39 -12.18
N LEU A 468 25.69 -1.61 -12.38
CA LEU A 468 24.70 -1.54 -11.32
C LEU A 468 25.03 -2.52 -10.18
N PHE A 469 25.39 -3.77 -10.48
CA PHE A 469 25.64 -4.80 -9.47
C PHE A 469 27.10 -4.90 -9.01
N GLU A 470 28.05 -4.32 -9.76
CA GLU A 470 29.49 -4.34 -9.39
C GLU A 470 30.00 -5.78 -9.13
N GLY A 471 29.49 -6.76 -9.91
CA GLY A 471 29.82 -8.18 -9.77
C GLY A 471 29.13 -8.91 -8.61
N ARG A 472 28.26 -8.25 -7.85
CA ARG A 472 27.58 -8.81 -6.66
C ARG A 472 26.15 -9.30 -6.92
N TYR A 473 25.77 -9.62 -8.17
CA TYR A 473 24.41 -10.07 -8.48
C TYR A 473 23.96 -11.30 -7.68
N GLU A 474 24.87 -12.24 -7.42
CA GLU A 474 24.55 -13.46 -6.66
C GLU A 474 24.02 -13.15 -5.25
N GLU A 475 24.42 -12.02 -4.66
CA GLU A 475 23.89 -11.54 -3.38
C GLU A 475 22.44 -11.08 -3.48
N PHE A 476 21.87 -10.92 -4.68
CA PHE A 476 20.52 -10.41 -4.97
C PHE A 476 19.49 -11.50 -5.29
N LYS A 477 19.85 -12.77 -5.25
CA LYS A 477 18.90 -13.87 -5.49
C LYS A 477 17.81 -13.99 -4.41
N PHE A 478 16.65 -14.51 -4.80
CA PHE A 478 15.60 -14.95 -3.86
C PHE A 478 16.09 -16.15 -3.05
N LYS A 479 15.68 -16.21 -1.79
CA LYS A 479 15.78 -17.44 -1.00
C LYS A 479 14.62 -18.38 -1.32
N GLU A 480 14.80 -19.65 -0.99
CA GLU A 480 13.72 -20.63 -1.06
C GLU A 480 12.52 -20.17 -0.21
N ASN A 481 11.30 -20.23 -0.76
CA ASN A 481 10.04 -19.81 -0.13
C ASN A 481 9.94 -18.32 0.28
N GLU A 482 10.86 -17.46 -0.17
CA GLU A 482 10.82 -16.03 0.12
C GLU A 482 9.78 -15.31 -0.74
N ASN A 483 8.89 -14.54 -0.10
CA ASN A 483 7.94 -13.69 -0.82
C ASN A 483 8.56 -12.34 -1.22
N VAL A 484 7.88 -11.60 -2.11
CA VAL A 484 8.40 -10.32 -2.66
C VAL A 484 8.63 -9.26 -1.57
N THR A 485 7.78 -9.23 -0.53
CA THR A 485 7.92 -8.29 0.59
C THR A 485 9.15 -8.61 1.45
N GLN A 486 9.30 -9.89 1.83
CA GLN A 486 10.45 -10.40 2.59
C GLN A 486 11.76 -10.17 1.83
N TYR A 487 11.78 -10.50 0.54
CA TYR A 487 12.90 -10.23 -0.36
C TYR A 487 13.28 -8.75 -0.34
N THR A 488 12.30 -7.88 -0.57
CA THR A 488 12.54 -6.43 -0.65
C THR A 488 13.12 -5.91 0.67
N LEU A 489 12.50 -6.23 1.80
CA LEU A 489 12.97 -5.79 3.13
C LEU A 489 14.37 -6.32 3.46
N ARG A 490 14.66 -7.58 3.11
CA ARG A 490 15.99 -8.17 3.30
C ARG A 490 17.04 -7.45 2.46
N LYS A 491 16.82 -7.23 1.16
CA LYS A 491 17.80 -6.55 0.30
C LYS A 491 18.02 -5.10 0.72
N LEU A 492 16.97 -4.40 1.16
CA LEU A 492 17.11 -3.05 1.71
C LEU A 492 18.00 -3.05 2.96
N LYS A 493 17.85 -4.05 3.85
CA LYS A 493 18.72 -4.21 5.02
C LYS A 493 20.16 -4.54 4.63
N ASP A 494 20.36 -5.52 3.74
CA ASP A 494 21.69 -5.98 3.29
C ASP A 494 22.48 -4.82 2.66
N GLU A 495 21.83 -4.00 1.85
CA GLU A 495 22.43 -2.80 1.24
C GLU A 495 22.48 -1.58 2.18
N ARG A 496 22.02 -1.73 3.43
CA ARG A 496 21.91 -0.67 4.45
C ARG A 496 21.20 0.57 3.91
N PHE A 497 20.06 0.37 3.25
CA PHE A 497 19.15 1.43 2.81
C PHE A 497 18.74 2.28 4.02
N LEU A 498 18.60 3.59 3.82
CA LEU A 498 18.30 4.52 4.90
C LEU A 498 16.85 4.99 4.83
N PHE A 499 16.01 4.58 5.79
CA PHE A 499 14.64 5.10 5.89
C PHE A 499 14.65 6.50 6.51
N ASN A 500 14.57 7.52 5.68
CA ASN A 500 14.60 8.92 6.08
C ASN A 500 13.26 9.38 6.65
N GLU A 501 12.14 8.89 6.12
CA GLU A 501 10.82 9.27 6.59
C GLU A 501 10.51 8.62 7.94
N LEU A 502 10.64 7.30 8.06
CA LEU A 502 10.38 6.59 9.32
C LEU A 502 11.33 7.00 10.44
N HIS A 503 12.61 7.29 10.16
CA HIS A 503 13.53 7.68 11.22
C HIS A 503 13.21 9.04 11.86
N LYS A 504 12.53 9.96 11.13
CA LYS A 504 12.07 11.22 11.73
C LYS A 504 11.11 10.98 12.90
N THR A 505 10.31 9.92 12.82
CA THR A 505 9.38 9.53 13.87
C THR A 505 9.97 8.50 14.84
N GLU A 506 10.72 7.52 14.34
CA GLU A 506 11.31 6.41 15.11
C GLU A 506 12.80 6.67 15.40
N LYS A 507 13.15 7.83 15.95
CA LYS A 507 14.56 8.28 16.13
C LYS A 507 15.45 7.30 16.90
N ARG A 508 14.86 6.44 17.72
CA ARG A 508 15.59 5.43 18.50
C ARG A 508 15.96 4.19 17.70
N ILE A 509 15.31 3.92 16.57
CA ILE A 509 15.52 2.71 15.80
C ILE A 509 16.62 2.93 14.75
N ASN A 510 17.50 1.95 14.56
CA ASN A 510 18.50 1.97 13.50
C ASN A 510 17.84 2.15 12.13
N ARG A 511 18.06 3.29 11.48
CA ARG A 511 17.52 3.67 10.17
C ARG A 511 17.81 2.68 9.03
N SER A 512 18.77 1.76 9.20
CA SER A 512 19.11 0.74 8.20
C SER A 512 18.56 -0.66 8.50
N ASP A 513 17.89 -0.88 9.64
CA ASP A 513 17.20 -2.14 9.93
C ASP A 513 15.80 -2.13 9.32
N ALA A 514 15.76 -2.13 7.98
CA ALA A 514 14.55 -1.95 7.17
C ALA A 514 13.33 -2.77 7.62
N PRO A 515 13.44 -4.11 7.84
CA PRO A 515 12.29 -4.90 8.24
C PRO A 515 11.77 -4.50 9.62
N TYR A 516 12.68 -4.22 10.56
CA TYR A 516 12.32 -3.88 11.92
C TYR A 516 11.61 -2.51 11.99
N LEU A 517 12.07 -1.50 11.26
CA LEU A 517 11.41 -0.19 11.18
C LEU A 517 9.98 -0.27 10.63
N VAL A 518 9.81 -0.96 9.49
CA VAL A 518 8.51 -1.05 8.80
C VAL A 518 7.51 -1.82 9.66
N ILE A 519 7.92 -2.98 10.18
CA ILE A 519 7.02 -3.82 10.98
C ILE A 519 6.75 -3.19 12.36
N ASN A 520 7.73 -2.55 13.00
CA ASN A 520 7.49 -1.80 14.24
C ASN A 520 6.51 -0.64 14.02
N LYS A 521 6.64 0.12 12.93
CA LYS A 521 5.71 1.20 12.60
C LYS A 521 4.28 0.70 12.44
N LEU A 522 4.11 -0.44 11.77
CA LEU A 522 2.82 -1.10 11.61
C LEU A 522 2.26 -1.56 12.96
N HIS A 523 3.07 -2.20 13.81
CA HIS A 523 2.65 -2.57 15.16
C HIS A 523 2.14 -1.37 15.95
N THR A 524 2.92 -0.30 16.07
CA THR A 524 2.53 0.91 16.82
C THR A 524 1.23 1.51 16.33
N ALA A 525 1.07 1.59 15.00
CA ALA A 525 -0.13 2.14 14.41
C ALA A 525 -1.33 1.21 14.60
N ILE A 526 -1.16 -0.11 14.51
CA ILE A 526 -2.23 -1.08 14.75
C ILE A 526 -2.62 -1.10 16.22
N GLU A 527 -1.67 -1.07 17.16
CA GLU A 527 -1.97 -0.97 18.58
C GLU A 527 -2.85 0.25 18.88
N SER A 528 -2.47 1.40 18.35
CA SER A 528 -3.22 2.65 18.45
C SER A 528 -4.65 2.53 17.88
N TYR A 529 -4.81 1.81 16.77
CA TYR A 529 -6.11 1.50 16.18
C TYR A 529 -6.93 0.54 17.05
N THR A 530 -6.32 -0.54 17.54
CA THR A 530 -7.00 -1.56 18.36
C THR A 530 -7.47 -1.03 19.70
N ASP A 531 -6.85 0.02 20.24
CA ASP A 531 -7.30 0.73 21.44
C ASP A 531 -8.63 1.46 21.25
N LYS A 532 -9.12 1.60 20.01
CA LYS A 532 -10.45 2.15 19.69
C LYS A 532 -11.53 1.08 19.57
N LEU A 533 -11.17 -0.20 19.49
CA LEU A 533 -12.08 -1.33 19.30
C LEU A 533 -12.72 -1.80 20.62
N SER A 534 -13.85 -2.52 20.54
CA SER A 534 -14.38 -3.22 21.71
C SER A 534 -13.42 -4.31 22.19
N SER A 535 -13.54 -4.77 23.44
CA SER A 535 -12.58 -5.74 24.03
C SER A 535 -12.41 -7.02 23.19
N THR A 536 -13.50 -7.56 22.63
CA THR A 536 -13.47 -8.77 21.80
C THR A 536 -12.82 -8.50 20.44
N GLU A 537 -13.19 -7.39 19.78
CA GLU A 537 -12.60 -7.00 18.49
C GLU A 537 -11.11 -6.64 18.64
N LYS A 538 -10.74 -5.98 19.75
CA LYS A 538 -9.36 -5.66 20.11
C LYS A 538 -8.51 -6.92 20.21
N PHE A 539 -9.02 -7.94 20.89
CA PHE A 539 -8.32 -9.22 21.03
C PHE A 539 -8.09 -9.89 19.66
N VAL A 540 -9.15 -10.04 18.85
CA VAL A 540 -9.05 -10.67 17.52
C VAL A 540 -8.14 -9.87 16.59
N ALA A 541 -8.27 -8.54 16.58
CA ALA A 541 -7.47 -7.66 15.73
C ALA A 541 -5.98 -7.73 16.12
N LYS A 542 -5.64 -7.64 17.41
CA LYS A 542 -4.25 -7.75 17.87
C LYS A 542 -3.63 -9.10 17.51
N LEU A 543 -4.36 -10.19 17.73
CA LEU A 543 -3.87 -11.54 17.42
C LEU A 543 -3.65 -11.72 15.91
N GLY A 544 -4.65 -11.36 15.09
CA GLY A 544 -4.58 -11.50 13.64
C GLY A 544 -3.53 -10.60 13.00
N SER A 545 -3.44 -9.33 13.43
CA SER A 545 -2.43 -8.41 12.90
C SER A 545 -1.02 -8.83 13.26
N LYS A 546 -0.80 -9.30 14.49
CA LYS A 546 0.52 -9.69 14.95
C LYS A 546 1.00 -10.94 14.23
N ALA A 547 0.16 -11.98 14.16
CA ALA A 547 0.47 -13.18 13.38
C ALA A 547 0.81 -12.85 11.91
N TYR A 548 0.06 -11.94 11.28
CA TYR A 548 0.37 -11.48 9.92
C TYR A 548 1.73 -10.77 9.83
N LEU A 549 2.01 -9.82 10.73
CA LEU A 549 3.25 -9.05 10.71
C LEU A 549 4.48 -9.93 11.01
N ASP A 550 4.36 -10.86 11.95
CA ASP A 550 5.43 -11.78 12.32
C ASP A 550 5.75 -12.79 11.20
N SER A 551 4.77 -13.11 10.34
CA SER A 551 4.99 -13.90 9.12
C SER A 551 5.84 -13.20 8.07
N ILE A 552 5.84 -11.86 8.07
CA ILE A 552 6.72 -11.08 7.21
C ILE A 552 8.09 -11.00 7.87
N PHE A 553 8.14 -10.56 9.13
CA PHE A 553 9.38 -10.45 9.89
C PHE A 553 9.08 -10.43 11.39
N TYR A 554 9.37 -11.54 12.06
CA TYR A 554 9.14 -11.71 13.49
C TYR A 554 9.83 -10.63 14.35
N ILE A 555 9.05 -9.96 15.20
CA ILE A 555 9.53 -9.04 16.24
C ILE A 555 9.21 -9.59 17.64
N PRO A 556 10.24 -9.80 18.50
CA PRO A 556 10.03 -10.23 19.87
C PRO A 556 9.24 -9.18 20.69
N TYR A 557 8.41 -9.63 21.64
CA TYR A 557 7.65 -8.74 22.54
C TYR A 557 8.51 -7.77 23.36
N ASP A 558 7.97 -6.56 23.52
CA ASP A 558 8.49 -5.50 24.39
C ASP A 558 8.44 -5.92 25.85
N SER A 559 7.30 -6.46 26.29
CA SER A 559 7.13 -7.00 27.63
C SER A 559 5.99 -8.00 27.69
N TYR A 560 6.04 -8.89 28.68
CA TYR A 560 4.96 -9.82 28.98
C TYR A 560 4.93 -10.12 30.49
N LEU A 561 3.73 -10.39 30.98
CA LEU A 561 3.50 -11.00 32.29
C LEU A 561 3.28 -12.49 32.05
N SER A 562 3.88 -13.34 32.87
CA SER A 562 3.74 -14.78 32.75
C SER A 562 3.43 -15.45 34.07
N ILE A 563 2.66 -16.52 33.99
CA ILE A 563 2.41 -17.45 35.09
C ILE A 563 2.87 -18.82 34.64
N ASP A 564 3.81 -19.43 35.36
CA ASP A 564 4.30 -20.78 35.08
C ASP A 564 3.98 -21.72 36.24
N LEU A 565 3.55 -22.94 35.91
CA LEU A 565 3.15 -23.99 36.84
C LEU A 565 3.98 -25.25 36.58
N GLY A 566 4.59 -25.81 37.61
CA GLY A 566 5.39 -27.02 37.50
C GLY A 566 5.96 -27.43 38.85
N THR A 567 7.28 -27.65 38.90
CA THR A 567 8.03 -27.87 40.15
C THR A 567 7.86 -26.69 41.12
N LEU A 568 7.75 -25.47 40.59
CA LEU A 568 7.41 -24.26 41.32
C LEU A 568 6.28 -23.54 40.58
N THR A 569 5.58 -22.68 41.32
CA THR A 569 4.65 -21.70 40.74
C THR A 569 5.39 -20.38 40.59
N GLU A 570 5.49 -19.85 39.38
CA GLU A 570 6.15 -18.59 39.11
C GLU A 570 5.16 -17.55 38.58
N ILE A 571 5.28 -16.33 39.08
CA ILE A 571 4.74 -15.14 38.42
C ILE A 571 5.91 -14.23 38.07
N SER A 572 6.06 -13.88 36.80
CA SER A 572 7.17 -13.04 36.35
C SER A 572 6.78 -12.02 35.31
N TYR A 573 7.43 -10.86 35.38
CA TYR A 573 7.35 -9.79 34.41
C TYR A 573 8.69 -9.68 33.67
N SER A 574 8.63 -9.77 32.35
CA SER A 574 9.80 -9.67 31.48
C SER A 574 9.68 -8.45 30.57
N ARG A 575 10.79 -7.74 30.34
CA ARG A 575 10.84 -6.58 29.45
C ARG A 575 12.14 -6.52 28.66
N ALA A 576 12.04 -6.16 27.37
CA ALA A 576 13.18 -5.91 26.49
C ALA A 576 14.04 -4.74 26.99
N PHE A 577 15.35 -4.80 26.76
CA PHE A 577 16.27 -3.74 27.18
C PHE A 577 16.05 -2.43 26.43
N ASP A 578 15.93 -2.51 25.10
CA ASP A 578 15.72 -1.35 24.22
C ASP A 578 15.07 -1.81 22.91
N ASP A 579 14.49 -0.85 22.18
CA ASP A 579 13.87 -1.01 20.88
C ASP A 579 14.78 -0.53 19.74
N TYR A 580 16.06 -0.24 19.97
CA TYR A 580 16.98 0.27 18.94
C TYR A 580 17.12 -0.63 17.70
N SER A 581 17.11 -1.95 17.90
CA SER A 581 17.14 -2.95 16.82
C SER A 581 16.53 -4.26 17.28
N ARG A 582 16.18 -5.15 16.33
CA ARG A 582 15.66 -6.50 16.65
C ARG A 582 16.65 -7.31 17.51
N GLU A 583 17.95 -7.12 17.30
CA GLU A 583 19.00 -7.84 18.05
C GLU A 583 19.10 -7.40 19.51
N ILE A 584 18.89 -6.10 19.78
CA ILE A 584 18.90 -5.58 21.15
C ILE A 584 17.58 -5.93 21.83
N LYS A 585 16.45 -5.82 21.13
CA LYS A 585 15.11 -6.15 21.63
C LYS A 585 14.92 -7.62 22.00
N SER A 586 15.73 -8.52 21.43
CA SER A 586 15.70 -9.94 21.82
C SER A 586 16.40 -10.23 23.13
N TRP A 587 17.12 -9.27 23.72
CA TRP A 587 17.57 -9.35 25.11
C TRP A 587 16.50 -8.76 26.03
N ARG A 588 16.20 -9.46 27.12
CA ARG A 588 15.23 -9.03 28.14
C ARG A 588 15.82 -9.16 29.53
N TRP A 589 15.34 -8.32 30.43
CA TRP A 589 15.43 -8.56 31.85
C TRP A 589 14.07 -9.05 32.36
N SER A 590 14.09 -9.82 33.44
CA SER A 590 12.90 -10.37 34.08
C SER A 590 12.99 -10.19 35.58
N VAL A 591 11.86 -9.92 36.21
CA VAL A 591 11.69 -9.97 37.66
C VAL A 591 10.56 -10.94 37.95
N GLY A 592 10.77 -11.82 38.92
CA GLY A 592 9.84 -12.89 39.20
C GLY A 592 9.75 -13.19 40.68
N PHE A 593 8.69 -13.91 40.99
CA PHE A 593 8.44 -14.45 42.32
C PHE A 593 8.00 -15.91 42.16
N MET A 594 8.76 -16.82 42.79
CA MET A 594 8.44 -18.25 42.79
C MET A 594 7.95 -18.70 44.17
N LEU A 595 6.99 -19.61 44.16
CA LEU A 595 6.35 -20.24 45.32
C LEU A 595 6.29 -21.75 45.12
N ASN A 596 5.93 -22.48 46.18
CA ASN A 596 5.60 -23.90 46.10
C ASN A 596 4.66 -24.23 44.93
N SER A 597 4.78 -25.45 44.40
CA SER A 597 3.85 -25.93 43.38
C SER A 597 2.44 -25.99 43.95
N VAL A 598 1.44 -25.68 43.13
CA VAL A 598 0.02 -25.88 43.47
C VAL A 598 -0.26 -27.35 43.82
N MET A 599 0.49 -28.29 43.22
CA MET A 599 0.35 -29.72 43.52
C MET A 599 0.82 -30.07 44.94
N ASP A 600 1.84 -29.36 45.46
CA ASP A 600 2.36 -29.59 46.81
C ASP A 600 1.34 -29.21 47.90
N PHE A 601 0.48 -28.22 47.62
CA PHE A 601 -0.60 -27.83 48.51
C PHE A 601 -1.72 -28.88 48.62
N GLN A 602 -1.81 -29.79 47.65
CA GLN A 602 -2.81 -30.87 47.66
C GLN A 602 -2.28 -32.17 48.26
N GLU A 603 -0.98 -32.45 48.16
CA GLU A 603 -0.39 -33.74 48.54
C GLU A 603 0.43 -33.73 49.84
N SER A 604 0.94 -32.59 50.32
CA SER A 604 1.96 -32.61 51.38
C SER A 604 1.43 -32.63 52.82
N LYS A 605 2.04 -33.50 53.63
CA LYS A 605 2.05 -33.47 55.12
C LYS A 605 3.21 -32.61 55.67
N ASP A 606 3.98 -31.98 54.81
CA ASP A 606 5.16 -31.17 55.16
C ASP A 606 4.82 -29.67 54.99
N ASP A 607 4.89 -28.90 56.08
CA ASP A 607 4.51 -27.48 56.15
C ASP A 607 5.56 -26.52 55.53
N ASP A 608 6.51 -27.04 54.75
CA ASP A 608 7.65 -26.26 54.26
C ASP A 608 7.26 -25.41 53.04
N ASN A 609 7.18 -24.10 53.28
CA ASN A 609 6.86 -23.09 52.29
C ASN A 609 8.13 -22.37 51.85
N VAL A 610 8.40 -22.37 50.53
CA VAL A 610 9.46 -21.56 49.95
C VAL A 610 8.92 -20.35 49.20
N PHE A 611 9.64 -19.24 49.28
CA PHE A 611 9.44 -18.10 48.40
C PHE A 611 10.77 -17.58 47.85
N ILE A 612 10.81 -17.28 46.55
CA ILE A 612 12.06 -16.93 45.84
C ILE A 612 11.83 -15.68 44.98
N PRO A 613 12.10 -14.47 45.49
CA PRO A 613 12.27 -13.30 44.63
C PRO A 613 13.49 -13.51 43.73
N ASN A 614 13.32 -13.27 42.43
CA ASN A 614 14.37 -13.48 41.45
C ASN A 614 14.42 -12.38 40.39
N ILE A 615 15.61 -12.21 39.83
CA ILE A 615 15.89 -11.36 38.67
C ILE A 615 16.65 -12.18 37.63
N GLY A 616 16.34 -11.99 36.36
CA GLY A 616 16.97 -12.74 35.29
C GLY A 616 17.18 -11.95 34.02
N ILE A 617 17.94 -12.54 33.11
CA ILE A 617 18.17 -12.07 31.75
C ILE A 617 17.79 -13.21 30.80
N GLU A 618 17.13 -12.86 29.71
CA GLU A 618 16.70 -13.79 28.66
C GLU A 618 17.17 -13.29 27.29
N LYS A 619 17.61 -14.19 26.41
CA LYS A 619 17.90 -13.91 25.00
C LYS A 619 17.05 -14.81 24.10
N THR A 620 16.19 -14.20 23.27
CA THR A 620 15.49 -14.90 22.19
C THR A 620 16.44 -15.20 21.03
N MET A 621 16.48 -16.45 20.60
CA MET A 621 17.24 -16.96 19.47
C MET A 621 16.50 -16.67 18.17
N LEU A 622 16.76 -15.50 17.58
CA LEU A 622 16.03 -14.99 16.42
C LEU A 622 16.08 -15.91 15.19
N SER A 623 17.15 -16.68 15.00
CA SER A 623 17.30 -17.63 13.88
C SER A 623 16.45 -18.90 14.05
N TRP A 624 15.99 -19.19 15.26
CA TRP A 624 15.18 -20.35 15.60
C TRP A 624 13.77 -19.97 16.02
N SER A 625 13.42 -18.70 15.88
CA SER A 625 12.13 -18.16 16.31
C SER A 625 11.36 -17.60 15.14
N ASP A 626 10.07 -17.94 15.10
CA ASP A 626 9.09 -17.44 14.15
C ASP A 626 7.76 -17.10 14.86
N GLU A 627 6.71 -16.88 14.08
CA GLU A 627 5.35 -16.59 14.56
C GLU A 627 4.71 -17.72 15.41
N GLY A 628 5.14 -18.97 15.21
CA GLY A 628 4.55 -20.15 15.82
C GLY A 628 5.35 -20.68 17.00
N LEU A 629 6.68 -20.60 16.95
CA LEU A 629 7.59 -21.06 17.98
C LEU A 629 8.68 -20.04 18.24
N GLN A 630 8.83 -19.65 19.50
CA GLN A 630 9.89 -18.76 19.95
C GLN A 630 10.80 -19.53 20.89
N VAL A 631 12.11 -19.48 20.62
CA VAL A 631 13.12 -20.15 21.43
C VAL A 631 13.95 -19.09 22.13
N SER A 632 13.97 -19.13 23.47
CA SER A 632 14.74 -18.24 24.32
C SER A 632 15.67 -19.03 25.23
N LEU A 633 16.80 -18.43 25.62
CA LEU A 633 17.65 -18.93 26.70
C LEU A 633 17.68 -17.89 27.83
N GLY A 634 17.44 -18.33 29.06
CA GLY A 634 17.40 -17.48 30.23
C GLY A 634 18.34 -17.94 31.34
N LEU A 635 18.84 -16.96 32.08
CA LEU A 635 19.55 -17.14 33.33
C LEU A 635 18.92 -16.24 34.38
N ARG A 636 18.66 -16.75 35.57
CA ARG A 636 18.15 -15.96 36.69
C ARG A 636 18.80 -16.35 38.01
N GLY A 637 18.81 -15.40 38.92
CA GLY A 637 19.30 -15.56 40.28
C GLY A 637 18.36 -14.93 41.28
N GLY A 638 18.34 -15.48 42.49
CA GLY A 638 17.50 -15.02 43.58
C GLY A 638 18.01 -15.52 44.93
N TYR A 639 17.20 -15.29 45.96
CA TYR A 639 17.44 -15.87 47.27
C TYR A 639 16.18 -16.64 47.69
N MET A 640 16.34 -17.93 47.97
CA MET A 640 15.27 -18.77 48.46
C MET A 640 15.13 -18.56 49.96
N PHE A 641 13.91 -18.28 50.39
CA PHE A 641 13.54 -18.25 51.80
C PHE A 641 12.65 -19.44 52.09
N SER A 642 13.06 -20.32 53.00
CA SER A 642 12.31 -21.51 53.39
C SER A 642 11.76 -21.37 54.81
N SER A 643 10.54 -21.83 55.07
CA SER A 643 10.02 -21.88 56.45
C SER A 643 10.75 -22.92 57.31
N ALA A 644 11.40 -23.91 56.71
CA ALA A 644 12.13 -24.98 57.41
C ALA A 644 13.27 -24.45 58.30
N ASP A 645 13.93 -23.36 57.87
CA ASP A 645 14.96 -22.66 58.65
C ASP A 645 14.50 -21.28 59.13
N LYS A 646 13.18 -21.12 59.29
CA LYS A 646 12.53 -19.85 59.68
C LYS A 646 13.02 -18.68 58.83
N TYR A 647 13.06 -18.89 57.53
CA TYR A 647 13.48 -17.93 56.51
C TYR A 647 14.93 -17.47 56.71
N GLY A 648 15.80 -18.40 57.08
CA GLY A 648 17.24 -18.19 57.32
C GLY A 648 17.61 -17.71 58.72
N SER A 649 16.63 -17.64 59.65
CA SER A 649 16.88 -17.19 61.03
C SER A 649 17.25 -18.32 62.00
N SER A 650 17.02 -19.58 61.64
CA SER A 650 17.44 -20.74 62.42
C SER A 650 18.42 -21.63 61.67
N TYR A 651 19.06 -22.53 62.41
CA TYR A 651 19.91 -23.57 61.84
C TYR A 651 19.05 -24.52 60.97
N CYS A 652 19.55 -24.86 59.78
CA CYS A 652 18.86 -25.79 58.91
C CYS A 652 19.33 -27.22 59.21
N GLU A 653 18.46 -28.05 59.79
CA GLU A 653 18.82 -29.46 60.05
C GLU A 653 18.83 -30.26 58.75
N THR A 654 20.02 -30.75 58.38
CA THR A 654 20.36 -31.46 57.13
C THR A 654 19.68 -32.82 56.91
N ALA A 655 18.68 -33.18 57.71
CA ALA A 655 18.05 -34.51 57.69
C ALA A 655 17.12 -34.76 56.49
N ARG A 656 16.74 -33.72 55.74
CA ARG A 656 15.85 -33.85 54.58
C ARG A 656 16.56 -33.37 53.32
N ALA A 657 16.99 -34.32 52.49
CA ALA A 657 17.48 -34.07 51.13
C ALA A 657 16.31 -33.72 50.20
N ASN A 658 15.65 -32.59 50.48
CA ASN A 658 14.54 -32.10 49.68
C ASN A 658 14.82 -30.65 49.28
N PHE A 659 14.48 -30.32 48.04
CA PHE A 659 14.69 -29.03 47.38
C PHE A 659 14.21 -27.80 48.19
N LYS A 660 13.36 -28.01 49.20
CA LYS A 660 12.74 -26.99 50.05
C LYS A 660 13.44 -26.77 51.40
N ALA A 661 14.53 -27.47 51.70
CA ALA A 661 15.00 -27.60 53.08
C ALA A 661 15.62 -26.34 53.71
N CYS A 662 16.37 -25.51 52.96
CA CYS A 662 17.11 -24.40 53.57
C CYS A 662 17.09 -23.13 52.73
N SER A 663 17.09 -21.97 53.37
CA SER A 663 17.27 -20.68 52.72
C SER A 663 18.68 -20.56 52.11
N GLY A 664 18.80 -19.94 50.94
CA GLY A 664 20.07 -19.92 50.22
C GLY A 664 20.04 -19.17 48.89
N ILE A 665 21.24 -19.01 48.30
CA ILE A 665 21.38 -18.39 46.97
C ILE A 665 20.81 -19.35 45.94
N TYR A 666 19.91 -18.85 45.10
CA TYR A 666 19.26 -19.59 44.03
C TYR A 666 19.79 -19.12 42.67
N GLY A 667 20.11 -20.06 41.78
CA GLY A 667 20.43 -19.79 40.38
C GLY A 667 19.69 -20.77 39.47
N GLN A 668 19.24 -20.30 38.31
CA GLN A 668 18.53 -21.14 37.35
C GLN A 668 18.89 -20.75 35.92
N PHE A 669 19.20 -21.77 35.12
CA PHE A 669 19.32 -21.68 33.67
C PHE A 669 18.16 -22.41 33.03
N TYR A 670 17.56 -21.83 32.00
CA TYR A 670 16.41 -22.42 31.33
C TYR A 670 16.38 -22.11 29.84
N PRO A 671 16.24 -23.12 28.96
CA PRO A 671 15.59 -22.91 27.68
C PRO A 671 14.11 -22.59 27.87
N LEU A 672 13.55 -21.74 27.02
CA LEU A 672 12.14 -21.40 27.00
C LEU A 672 11.60 -21.55 25.58
N PHE A 673 10.57 -22.36 25.43
CA PHE A 673 9.84 -22.55 24.18
C PHE A 673 8.47 -21.91 24.34
N THR A 674 8.19 -20.85 23.58
CA THR A 674 6.88 -20.20 23.59
C THR A 674 6.16 -20.49 22.29
N ILE A 675 5.04 -21.21 22.38
CA ILE A 675 4.21 -21.63 21.27
C ILE A 675 3.04 -20.66 21.12
N TYR A 676 2.87 -20.11 19.92
CA TYR A 676 1.88 -19.07 19.61
C TYR A 676 1.87 -17.95 20.64
N GLU A 677 3.06 -17.61 21.15
CA GLU A 677 3.26 -16.48 22.04
C GLU A 677 2.58 -16.59 23.41
N LYS A 678 1.87 -17.70 23.65
CA LYS A 678 0.98 -17.87 24.78
C LYS A 678 1.44 -19.03 25.64
N VAL A 679 1.62 -20.20 25.05
CA VAL A 679 1.96 -21.41 25.80
C VAL A 679 3.45 -21.51 25.98
N ARG A 680 3.92 -21.56 27.22
CA ARG A 680 5.33 -21.64 27.58
C ARG A 680 5.67 -23.05 28.04
N ILE A 681 6.78 -23.57 27.54
CA ILE A 681 7.39 -24.81 28.01
C ILE A 681 8.81 -24.45 28.43
N LYS A 682 9.10 -24.58 29.72
CA LYS A 682 10.35 -24.11 30.32
C LYS A 682 11.02 -25.24 31.09
N PRO A 683 11.81 -26.10 30.40
CA PRO A 683 12.74 -26.99 31.09
C PRO A 683 13.82 -26.14 31.76
N PHE A 684 14.32 -26.57 32.92
CA PHE A 684 15.34 -25.81 33.62
C PHE A 684 16.29 -26.69 34.43
N VAL A 685 17.46 -26.11 34.70
CA VAL A 685 18.42 -26.59 35.68
C VAL A 685 18.57 -25.50 36.72
N HIS A 686 18.46 -25.86 38.00
CA HIS A 686 18.67 -24.94 39.11
C HIS A 686 19.85 -25.40 39.97
N TYR A 687 20.39 -24.43 40.71
CA TYR A 687 21.39 -24.62 41.73
C TYR A 687 21.02 -23.82 42.97
N ILE A 688 21.11 -24.46 44.13
CA ILE A 688 20.91 -23.81 45.43
C ILE A 688 22.19 -23.94 46.24
N GLN A 689 22.68 -22.80 46.73
CA GLN A 689 23.77 -22.73 47.69
C GLN A 689 23.25 -22.22 49.02
N ALA A 690 22.90 -23.14 49.90
CA ALA A 690 22.70 -22.88 51.32
C ALA A 690 24.02 -23.04 52.07
N LYS A 691 24.05 -22.60 53.33
CA LYS A 691 25.26 -22.63 54.17
C LYS A 691 25.84 -24.06 54.33
N GLU A 692 24.96 -25.07 54.29
CA GLU A 692 25.29 -26.47 54.62
C GLU A 692 24.81 -27.46 53.56
N ASN A 693 24.14 -26.98 52.51
CA ASN A 693 23.65 -27.82 51.43
C ASN A 693 23.92 -27.16 50.08
N LYS A 694 24.36 -27.96 49.12
CA LYS A 694 24.49 -27.60 47.71
C LYS A 694 23.65 -28.57 46.91
N GLU A 695 22.62 -28.05 46.26
CA GLU A 695 21.69 -28.86 45.50
C GLU A 695 21.70 -28.44 44.04
N PHE A 696 21.70 -29.45 43.17
CA PHE A 696 21.46 -29.29 41.74
C PHE A 696 20.26 -30.12 41.38
N GLY A 697 19.33 -29.53 40.66
CA GLY A 697 18.13 -30.21 40.22
C GLY A 697 17.68 -29.73 38.86
N THR A 698 16.76 -30.49 38.29
CA THR A 698 16.11 -30.17 37.03
C THR A 698 14.61 -30.12 37.24
N GLY A 699 13.93 -29.41 36.37
CA GLY A 699 12.48 -29.34 36.41
C GLY A 699 11.88 -28.90 35.09
N LEU A 700 10.55 -28.86 35.07
CA LEU A 700 9.76 -28.42 33.96
C LEU A 700 8.63 -27.55 34.48
N GLU A 701 8.44 -26.40 33.85
CA GLU A 701 7.30 -25.55 34.08
C GLU A 701 6.52 -25.34 32.77
N LEU A 702 5.21 -25.35 32.88
CA LEU A 702 4.27 -25.03 31.82
C LEU A 702 3.56 -23.74 32.18
N GLY A 703 3.58 -22.76 31.28
CA GLY A 703 3.06 -21.44 31.60
C GLY A 703 2.27 -20.76 30.50
N LEU A 704 1.75 -19.60 30.86
CA LEU A 704 0.99 -18.73 29.98
C LEU A 704 1.53 -17.31 30.04
N ASN A 705 1.75 -16.72 28.85
CA ASN A 705 1.90 -15.27 28.71
C ASN A 705 0.52 -14.61 28.70
N LEU A 706 0.32 -13.64 29.59
CA LEU A 706 -0.91 -12.88 29.74
C LEU A 706 -0.98 -11.73 28.75
#